data_AF-A0A8J4BKI2-F1
#
_entry.id   AF-A0A8J4BKI2-F1
#
_cell.length_a   1.000
_cell.length_b   1.000
_cell.length_c   1.000
_cell.angle_alpha   90.00
_cell.angle_beta   90.00
_cell.angle_gamma   90.00
#
_symmetry.space_group_name_H-M   'P 1'
#
loop_
_entity.id
_entity.type
_entity.pdbx_description
1 polymer ?
#
loop_
_entity_poly.entity_id
_entity_poly.type
_entity_poly.pdbx_seq_one_letter_code
_entity_poly.pdbx_strand_id
1 'polypeptide(L)'
;MALDTPPLAEVMGLLGDPKHLQREKGLHGLTEILQGGLGAEEQIAVEAGILGLLAQQSWEKKLGGLMGAKAYVNLAQPEEPLLEQLRLAAMGLLEDGEVRVRMAVGDCLKSLTRRQGISVVEASLPDVLRSISRNFDRSEEPGDEAAEGPDGQRLRTAPMEDFATESPAQPGSPLERPSSPLMAAAAAEAEVEAAAGKGTSPAAEGKLGAQVQEATEAAAAVENGGSSGAGEKGLASSRGPAGNGSGGSLVSMLLQSSYRKVRPGRGEMRHGTEGWKCLETSMKALQALVEGCGPAVGPLLDEPLRELLYKALHHPNRFVRETGHLTMCTVCAALRGPRLAAIAGQVAERLADGMGDNWSQVRYAACVSTRSLLEWLEGAEEREALMPVLLPPMCLNRYYVAEGVRLYAQETWLRVMGEGGRAAVARHIGSVVTHYTLQARANNHAVREAACACIAELMEKVDRTAVGPHVPALFRSLVVCFKDMSWPVRDAACIAAGRAVLAYPEEMRPLAGEMLGLWLAHLAENIPTVRANSAVALAKALRAYGEEVLPALLAALDDMLLRAHEQAAESSKYSGLSNETKFGVAARKARDNDPQVHSDQEMFSCGSLMARFSTSYLIKSDGCMDHGFSRDKEPWEVSDGAVHLLREVAVVRPQAITEKHFEALVELGSLSTFQHAYNLHETVWGCLRTIGEAVGKPRFKRHLRQLLVPLLADCRCGHQLAEAAAQLCVEQLRAWVGPGIFAGYLPEGVDASLVGNHAAGQPGSGGGGPGGPMRRPPVLGGLLGAFAAPGVGPTPAGTVTTQGAAAAVACSQGAL
;
A
#
# COMPACT_ATOMS: atom_id res chain seq x y z
N MET A 1 15.43 -39.69 -17.90
CA MET A 1 16.86 -39.43 -18.15
C MET A 1 17.46 -39.03 -16.82
N ALA A 2 18.25 -39.92 -16.20
CA ALA A 2 19.08 -39.52 -15.07
C ALA A 2 20.15 -38.58 -15.65
N LEU A 3 20.12 -37.32 -15.26
CA LEU A 3 21.25 -36.42 -15.51
C LEU A 3 22.39 -36.93 -14.64
N ASP A 4 23.55 -37.19 -15.24
CA ASP A 4 24.76 -37.54 -14.50
C ASP A 4 25.00 -36.48 -13.41
N THR A 5 24.98 -36.90 -12.15
CA THR A 5 25.26 -36.00 -11.03
C THR A 5 26.68 -35.47 -11.21
N PRO A 6 26.89 -34.14 -11.27
CA PRO A 6 28.20 -33.57 -11.55
C PRO A 6 29.22 -33.97 -10.46
N PRO A 7 30.50 -34.16 -10.81
CA PRO A 7 31.53 -34.54 -9.85
C PRO A 7 31.61 -33.57 -8.67
N LEU A 8 31.86 -34.09 -7.46
CA LEU A 8 31.90 -33.29 -6.23
C LEU A 8 32.84 -32.07 -6.32
N ALA A 9 34.00 -32.21 -6.96
CA ALA A 9 34.94 -31.11 -7.16
C ALA A 9 34.37 -29.97 -8.02
N GLU A 10 33.59 -30.31 -9.06
CA GLU A 10 32.90 -29.33 -9.90
C GLU A 10 31.80 -28.62 -9.10
N VAL A 11 31.03 -29.39 -8.32
CA VAL A 11 30.00 -28.87 -7.43
C VAL A 11 30.57 -27.87 -6.42
N MET A 12 31.70 -28.20 -5.77
CA MET A 12 32.37 -27.30 -4.82
C MET A 12 32.92 -26.04 -5.51
N GLY A 13 33.41 -26.16 -6.75
CA GLY A 13 33.81 -25.01 -7.56
C GLY A 13 32.64 -24.08 -7.87
N LEU A 14 31.50 -24.65 -8.30
CA LEU A 14 30.27 -23.89 -8.59
C LEU A 14 29.71 -23.21 -7.35
N LEU A 15 29.79 -23.86 -6.19
CA LEU A 15 29.27 -23.32 -4.92
C LEU A 15 30.00 -22.02 -4.51
N GLY A 16 31.29 -21.88 -4.83
CA GLY A 16 32.09 -20.68 -4.60
C GLY A 16 32.16 -19.70 -5.78
N ASP A 17 31.37 -19.89 -6.84
CA ASP A 17 31.44 -19.10 -8.07
C ASP A 17 30.96 -17.65 -7.85
N PRO A 18 31.53 -16.63 -8.53
CA PRO A 18 31.07 -15.25 -8.40
C PRO A 18 29.63 -15.03 -8.90
N LYS A 19 29.13 -15.84 -9.83
CA LYS A 19 27.78 -15.72 -10.40
C LYS A 19 26.76 -16.44 -9.53
N HIS A 20 25.72 -15.71 -9.11
CA HIS A 20 24.62 -16.26 -8.30
C HIS A 20 24.02 -17.55 -8.88
N LEU A 21 23.71 -17.55 -10.18
CA LEU A 21 23.11 -18.71 -10.85
C LEU A 21 24.01 -19.95 -10.79
N GLN A 22 25.34 -19.77 -10.81
CA GLN A 22 26.27 -20.90 -10.71
C GLN A 22 26.35 -21.41 -9.27
N ARG A 23 26.32 -20.52 -8.27
CA ARG A 23 26.21 -20.94 -6.86
C ARG A 23 24.93 -21.71 -6.57
N GLU A 24 23.80 -21.30 -7.14
CA GLU A 24 22.53 -22.05 -7.01
C GLU A 24 22.63 -23.44 -7.64
N LYS A 25 23.27 -23.57 -8.81
CA LYS A 25 23.55 -24.87 -9.41
C LYS A 25 24.48 -25.72 -8.55
N GLY A 26 25.52 -25.13 -7.98
CA GLY A 26 26.42 -25.81 -7.03
C GLY A 26 25.66 -26.29 -5.79
N LEU A 27 24.79 -25.46 -5.21
CA LEU A 27 23.96 -25.86 -4.08
C LEU A 27 23.00 -27.00 -4.43
N HIS A 28 22.38 -26.94 -5.62
CA HIS A 28 21.50 -28.00 -6.11
C HIS A 28 22.26 -29.32 -6.27
N GLY A 29 23.40 -29.30 -6.96
CA GLY A 29 24.25 -30.49 -7.13
C GLY A 29 24.74 -31.06 -5.80
N LEU A 30 25.13 -30.21 -4.84
CA LEU A 30 25.51 -30.66 -3.50
C LEU A 30 24.33 -31.32 -2.78
N THR A 31 23.13 -30.77 -2.90
CA THR A 31 21.91 -31.33 -2.31
C THR A 31 21.60 -32.71 -2.86
N GLU A 32 21.73 -32.92 -4.18
CA GLU A 32 21.52 -34.22 -4.83
C GLU A 32 22.55 -35.26 -4.34
N ILE A 33 23.83 -34.88 -4.27
CA ILE A 33 24.89 -35.74 -3.75
C ILE A 33 24.59 -36.15 -2.30
N LEU A 34 24.21 -35.20 -1.45
CA LEU A 34 23.90 -35.48 -0.03
C LEU A 34 22.70 -36.42 0.14
N GLN A 35 21.68 -36.28 -0.71
CA GLN A 35 20.51 -37.15 -0.71
C GLN A 35 20.81 -38.56 -1.23
N GLY A 36 21.79 -38.69 -2.13
CA GLY A 36 22.27 -39.98 -2.63
C GLY A 36 23.01 -40.82 -1.58
N GLY A 37 23.38 -40.22 -0.44
CA GLY A 37 24.22 -40.83 0.58
C GLY A 37 25.70 -40.70 0.22
N LEU A 38 26.53 -40.44 1.25
CA LEU A 38 27.97 -40.23 1.08
C LEU A 38 28.76 -41.42 1.61
N GLY A 39 29.80 -41.83 0.87
CA GLY A 39 30.87 -42.63 1.42
C GLY A 39 31.76 -41.82 2.38
N ALA A 40 32.57 -42.48 3.21
CA ALA A 40 33.43 -41.81 4.19
C ALA A 40 34.44 -40.82 3.54
N GLU A 41 35.02 -41.18 2.39
CA GLU A 41 35.96 -40.31 1.67
C GLU A 41 35.27 -39.07 1.09
N GLU A 42 34.07 -39.25 0.52
CA GLU A 42 33.27 -38.16 -0.03
C GLU A 42 32.78 -37.23 1.08
N GLN A 43 32.45 -37.80 2.24
CA GLN A 43 32.10 -37.04 3.44
C GLN A 43 33.25 -36.12 3.85
N ILE A 44 34.46 -36.66 4.01
CA ILE A 44 35.66 -35.87 4.34
C ILE A 44 35.91 -34.78 3.27
N ALA A 45 35.73 -35.10 1.99
CA ALA A 45 35.91 -34.15 0.89
C ALA A 45 34.88 -33.02 0.92
N VAL A 46 33.62 -33.31 1.23
CA VAL A 46 32.56 -32.29 1.40
C VAL A 46 32.89 -31.38 2.58
N GLU A 47 33.24 -31.96 3.72
CA GLU A 47 33.57 -31.22 4.94
C GLU A 47 34.78 -30.28 4.73
N ALA A 48 35.84 -30.81 4.13
CA ALA A 48 37.03 -30.03 3.78
C ALA A 48 36.72 -28.94 2.74
N GLY A 49 35.86 -29.23 1.76
CA GLY A 49 35.43 -28.26 0.75
C GLY A 49 34.65 -27.09 1.35
N ILE A 50 33.69 -27.37 2.22
CA ILE A 50 32.89 -26.36 2.92
C ILE A 50 33.77 -25.46 3.79
N LEU A 51 34.61 -26.06 4.64
CA LEU A 51 35.55 -25.30 5.49
C LEU A 51 36.55 -24.50 4.64
N GLY A 52 37.02 -25.10 3.54
CA GLY A 52 37.92 -24.46 2.58
C GLY A 52 37.31 -23.23 1.92
N LEU A 53 36.00 -23.23 1.64
CA LEU A 53 35.25 -22.08 1.13
C LEU A 53 35.04 -21.00 2.20
N LEU A 54 34.71 -21.39 3.43
CA LEU A 54 34.51 -20.46 4.56
C LEU A 54 35.79 -19.70 4.94
N ALA A 55 36.96 -20.31 4.77
CA ALA A 55 38.26 -19.69 5.05
C ALA A 55 38.71 -18.67 3.99
N GLN A 56 38.00 -18.52 2.88
CA GLN A 56 38.39 -17.63 1.79
C GLN A 56 38.08 -16.17 2.11
N GLN A 57 38.77 -15.25 1.44
CA GLN A 57 38.55 -13.82 1.62
C GLN A 57 37.34 -13.29 0.83
N SER A 58 37.04 -13.88 -0.34
CA SER A 58 35.95 -13.41 -1.19
C SER A 58 34.58 -13.76 -0.61
N TRP A 59 33.67 -12.79 -0.62
CA TRP A 59 32.34 -12.95 -0.02
C TRP A 59 31.51 -14.03 -0.72
N GLU A 60 31.73 -14.26 -2.02
CA GLU A 60 31.03 -15.28 -2.80
C GLU A 60 31.37 -16.69 -2.32
N LYS A 61 32.64 -16.92 -1.98
CA LYS A 61 33.11 -18.20 -1.46
C LYS A 61 32.65 -18.40 -0.03
N LYS A 62 32.71 -17.37 0.83
CA LYS A 62 32.14 -17.41 2.18
C LYS A 62 30.65 -17.74 2.15
N LEU A 63 29.89 -17.06 1.28
CA LEU A 63 28.46 -17.31 1.08
C LEU A 63 28.21 -18.75 0.59
N GLY A 64 28.96 -19.21 -0.40
CA GLY A 64 28.92 -20.59 -0.88
C GLY A 64 29.19 -21.60 0.23
N GLY A 65 30.21 -21.37 1.05
CA GLY A 65 30.54 -22.19 2.21
C GLY A 65 29.41 -22.24 3.23
N LEU A 66 28.77 -21.11 3.55
CA LEU A 66 27.61 -21.07 4.45
C LEU A 66 26.38 -21.79 3.88
N MET A 67 26.12 -21.64 2.58
CA MET A 67 25.05 -22.35 1.87
C MET A 67 25.30 -23.87 1.89
N GLY A 68 26.54 -24.29 1.65
CA GLY A 68 26.97 -25.69 1.73
C GLY A 68 26.88 -26.25 3.14
N ALA A 69 27.37 -25.52 4.14
CA ALA A 69 27.28 -25.89 5.56
C ALA A 69 25.81 -26.11 5.99
N LYS A 70 24.92 -25.19 5.61
CA LYS A 70 23.47 -25.33 5.85
C LYS A 70 22.91 -26.60 5.23
N ALA A 71 23.21 -26.87 3.95
CA ALA A 71 22.73 -28.08 3.28
C ALA A 71 23.28 -29.35 3.96
N TYR A 72 24.57 -29.35 4.27
CA TYR A 72 25.26 -30.47 4.91
C TYR A 72 24.69 -30.80 6.30
N VAL A 73 24.52 -29.80 7.17
CA VAL A 73 23.95 -29.97 8.50
C VAL A 73 22.54 -30.57 8.47
N ASN A 74 21.73 -30.19 7.47
CA ASN A 74 20.34 -30.62 7.34
C ASN A 74 20.18 -32.01 6.70
N LEU A 75 21.10 -32.43 5.83
CA LEU A 75 20.94 -33.64 5.02
C LEU A 75 21.89 -34.77 5.39
N ALA A 76 23.05 -34.46 5.99
CA ALA A 76 24.05 -35.45 6.37
C ALA A 76 24.01 -35.80 7.87
N GLN A 77 24.95 -36.64 8.30
CA GLN A 77 25.19 -37.01 9.69
C GLN A 77 26.56 -36.50 10.19
N PRO A 78 26.82 -35.17 10.18
CA PRO A 78 28.08 -34.61 10.69
C PRO A 78 28.33 -34.96 12.15
N GLU A 79 29.60 -35.20 12.47
CA GLU A 79 30.07 -35.38 13.83
C GLU A 79 30.14 -34.05 14.59
N GLU A 80 30.03 -34.13 15.92
CA GLU A 80 30.07 -32.97 16.85
C GLU A 80 31.27 -32.02 16.63
N PRO A 81 32.52 -32.48 16.40
CA PRO A 81 33.65 -31.58 16.19
C PRO A 81 33.49 -30.69 14.96
N LEU A 82 32.90 -31.21 13.88
CA LEU A 82 32.65 -30.42 12.69
C LEU A 82 31.52 -29.41 12.94
N LEU A 83 30.45 -29.82 13.61
CA LEU A 83 29.35 -28.91 13.93
C LEU A 83 29.86 -27.68 14.71
N GLU A 84 30.77 -27.90 15.66
CA GLU A 84 31.42 -26.81 16.39
C GLU A 84 32.34 -25.96 15.49
N GLN A 85 33.10 -26.56 14.58
CA GLN A 85 33.90 -25.81 13.60
C GLN A 85 33.03 -24.93 12.69
N LEU A 86 31.90 -25.45 12.20
CA LEU A 86 30.95 -24.71 11.39
C LEU A 86 30.29 -23.59 12.19
N ARG A 87 29.96 -23.82 13.46
CA ARG A 87 29.44 -22.79 14.37
C ARG A 87 30.44 -21.64 14.53
N LEU A 88 31.70 -21.96 14.86
CA LEU A 88 32.76 -20.97 15.03
C LEU A 88 33.04 -20.20 13.74
N ALA A 89 33.07 -20.88 12.59
CA ALA A 89 33.25 -20.25 11.29
C ALA A 89 32.08 -19.28 10.97
N ALA A 90 30.84 -19.70 11.21
CA ALA A 90 29.66 -18.83 11.02
C ALA A 90 29.70 -17.61 11.95
N MET A 91 30.05 -17.80 13.22
CA MET A 91 30.18 -16.72 14.20
C MET A 91 31.29 -15.72 13.83
N GLY A 92 32.40 -16.18 13.24
CA GLY A 92 33.45 -15.31 12.71
C GLY A 92 33.00 -14.42 11.55
N LEU A 93 31.88 -14.75 10.89
CA LEU A 93 31.30 -14.01 9.78
C LEU A 93 30.07 -13.17 10.16
N LEU A 94 29.70 -13.12 11.46
CA LEU A 94 28.52 -12.42 11.96
C LEU A 94 28.47 -10.94 11.56
N GLU A 95 29.65 -10.30 11.51
CA GLU A 95 29.81 -8.90 11.14
C GLU A 95 30.63 -8.70 9.84
N ASP A 96 30.62 -9.71 8.95
CA ASP A 96 31.28 -9.60 7.64
C ASP A 96 30.78 -8.37 6.86
N GLY A 97 31.62 -7.75 6.04
CA GLY A 97 31.24 -6.54 5.27
C GLY A 97 30.07 -6.76 4.31
N GLU A 98 29.89 -7.98 3.80
CA GLU A 98 28.83 -8.33 2.86
C GLU A 98 27.55 -8.78 3.58
N VAL A 99 26.43 -8.07 3.31
CA VAL A 99 25.13 -8.35 3.95
C VAL A 99 24.61 -9.76 3.65
N ARG A 100 24.85 -10.29 2.43
CA ARG A 100 24.43 -11.64 2.05
C ARG A 100 25.14 -12.72 2.88
N VAL A 101 26.41 -12.51 3.21
CA VAL A 101 27.17 -13.41 4.09
C VAL A 101 26.57 -13.38 5.50
N ARG A 102 26.34 -12.18 6.06
CA ARG A 102 25.73 -12.04 7.40
C ARG A 102 24.33 -12.66 7.49
N MET A 103 23.53 -12.55 6.44
CA MET A 103 22.22 -13.22 6.37
C MET A 103 22.35 -14.75 6.36
N ALA A 104 23.32 -15.29 5.61
CA ALA A 104 23.58 -16.72 5.54
C ALA A 104 24.14 -17.29 6.86
N VAL A 105 24.78 -16.48 7.71
CA VAL A 105 25.19 -16.87 9.07
C VAL A 105 23.97 -17.28 9.90
N GLY A 106 22.90 -16.47 9.88
CA GLY A 106 21.65 -16.81 10.59
C GLY A 106 21.06 -18.14 10.11
N ASP A 107 21.00 -18.37 8.80
CA ASP A 107 20.50 -19.63 8.22
C ASP A 107 21.32 -20.86 8.65
N CYS A 108 22.64 -20.72 8.71
CA CYS A 108 23.54 -21.77 9.19
C CYS A 108 23.31 -22.03 10.69
N LEU A 109 23.31 -20.98 11.52
CA LEU A 109 23.05 -21.07 12.96
C LEU A 109 21.70 -21.72 13.28
N LYS A 110 20.65 -21.39 12.51
CA LYS A 110 19.33 -22.03 12.65
C LYS A 110 19.39 -23.54 12.40
N SER A 111 20.11 -23.97 11.37
CA SER A 111 20.25 -25.39 11.02
C SER A 111 21.05 -26.15 12.09
N LEU A 112 22.14 -25.54 12.59
CA LEU A 112 22.92 -26.08 13.71
C LEU A 112 22.07 -26.19 14.98
N THR A 113 21.30 -25.14 15.30
CA THR A 113 20.44 -25.12 16.49
C THR A 113 19.32 -26.15 16.41
N ARG A 114 18.71 -26.37 15.23
CA ARG A 114 17.72 -27.44 15.04
C ARG A 114 18.28 -28.83 15.31
N ARG A 115 19.58 -29.01 15.09
CA ARG A 115 20.27 -30.30 15.22
C ARG A 115 20.78 -30.54 16.64
N GLN A 116 21.50 -29.58 17.22
CA GLN A 116 22.15 -29.71 18.53
C GLN A 116 21.33 -29.10 19.67
N GLY A 117 20.24 -28.38 19.36
CA GLY A 117 19.36 -27.79 20.34
C GLY A 117 19.95 -26.57 21.04
N ILE A 118 19.66 -26.45 22.34
CA ILE A 118 19.94 -25.25 23.14
C ILE A 118 21.44 -24.95 23.30
N SER A 119 22.31 -25.96 23.22
CA SER A 119 23.76 -25.80 23.40
C SER A 119 24.38 -24.81 22.39
N VAL A 120 23.89 -24.81 21.15
CA VAL A 120 24.31 -23.85 20.11
C VAL A 120 23.86 -22.44 20.45
N VAL A 121 22.67 -22.29 21.05
CA VAL A 121 22.18 -20.99 21.50
C VAL A 121 23.04 -20.48 22.64
N GLU A 122 23.28 -21.29 23.66
CA GLU A 122 24.11 -20.92 24.82
C GLU A 122 25.53 -20.51 24.40
N ALA A 123 26.11 -21.22 23.43
CA ALA A 123 27.45 -20.96 22.93
C ALA A 123 27.54 -19.71 22.01
N SER A 124 26.47 -19.36 21.30
CA SER A 124 26.48 -18.28 20.29
C SER A 124 25.82 -16.98 20.76
N LEU A 125 24.84 -17.06 21.67
CA LEU A 125 24.04 -15.93 22.12
C LEU A 125 24.87 -14.78 22.71
N PRO A 126 25.88 -15.01 23.58
CA PRO A 126 26.67 -13.91 24.15
C PRO A 126 27.36 -13.04 23.10
N ASP A 127 27.86 -13.65 22.03
CA ASP A 127 28.55 -12.93 20.95
C ASP A 127 27.55 -12.20 20.04
N VAL A 128 26.39 -12.81 19.76
CA VAL A 128 25.29 -12.15 19.04
C VAL A 128 24.79 -10.93 19.81
N LEU A 129 24.58 -11.03 21.12
CA LEU A 129 24.14 -9.91 21.96
C LEU A 129 25.21 -8.82 22.06
N ARG A 130 26.50 -9.19 22.09
CA ARG A 130 27.60 -8.22 22.03
C ARG A 130 27.61 -7.46 20.71
N SER A 131 27.41 -8.16 19.59
CA SER A 131 27.29 -7.55 18.27
C SER A 131 26.12 -6.57 18.19
N ILE A 132 24.93 -6.98 18.64
CA ILE A 132 23.74 -6.13 18.69
C ILE A 132 24.00 -4.89 19.55
N SER A 133 24.52 -5.07 20.77
CA SER A 133 24.75 -3.98 21.71
C SER A 133 25.76 -2.96 21.19
N ARG A 134 26.86 -3.42 20.56
CA ARG A 134 27.89 -2.55 20.00
C ARG A 134 27.39 -1.72 18.81
N ASN A 135 26.49 -2.28 18.02
CA ASN A 135 25.97 -1.64 16.81
C ASN A 135 24.61 -0.97 17.02
N PHE A 136 24.07 -1.00 18.25
CA PHE A 136 22.76 -0.44 18.56
C PHE A 136 22.71 1.08 18.33
N ASP A 137 23.79 1.77 18.70
CA ASP A 137 24.01 3.17 18.37
C ASP A 137 25.04 3.28 17.23
N ARG A 138 24.84 4.23 16.32
CA ARG A 138 25.90 4.71 15.42
C ARG A 138 26.70 5.76 16.20
N SER A 139 27.96 5.45 16.50
CA SER A 139 28.92 6.45 16.96
C SER A 139 28.97 7.59 15.94
N GLU A 140 28.96 8.84 16.40
CA GLU A 140 29.51 9.95 15.62
C GLU A 140 30.96 9.56 15.34
N GLU A 141 31.26 9.10 14.13
CA GLU A 141 32.66 9.04 13.76
C GLU A 141 33.17 10.48 13.84
N PRO A 142 34.30 10.75 14.52
CA PRO A 142 34.91 12.07 14.47
C PRO A 142 35.05 12.38 12.99
N GLY A 143 34.35 13.44 12.56
CA GLY A 143 34.20 13.74 11.15
C GLY A 143 35.56 13.74 10.47
N ASP A 144 35.57 13.38 9.19
CA ASP A 144 36.55 13.96 8.28
C ASP A 144 36.63 15.46 8.60
N GLU A 145 37.67 15.88 9.34
CA GLU A 145 38.05 17.27 9.49
C GLU A 145 38.57 17.74 8.13
N ALA A 146 37.67 17.84 7.16
CA ALA A 146 37.88 18.64 5.99
C ALA A 146 37.81 20.10 6.47
N ALA A 147 39.00 20.70 6.58
CA ALA A 147 39.24 22.07 6.98
C ALA A 147 38.16 23.04 6.49
N GLU A 148 37.60 23.82 7.43
CA GLU A 148 36.79 24.98 7.09
C GLU A 148 37.62 25.95 6.23
N GLY A 149 37.30 26.03 4.94
CA GLY A 149 37.74 27.14 4.10
C GLY A 149 37.04 28.43 4.53
N PRO A 150 37.67 29.61 4.32
CA PRO A 150 37.26 30.88 4.93
C PRO A 150 35.88 31.43 4.50
N ASP A 151 35.16 30.76 3.59
CA ASP A 151 33.90 31.27 3.01
C ASP A 151 32.65 30.41 3.28
N GLY A 152 32.69 29.46 4.24
CA GLY A 152 31.48 28.86 4.81
C GLY A 152 30.57 28.05 3.85
N GLN A 153 31.01 27.72 2.63
CA GLN A 153 30.31 26.80 1.74
C GLN A 153 30.98 25.42 1.74
N ARG A 154 30.21 24.38 2.11
CA ARG A 154 30.63 22.97 2.02
C ARG A 154 30.72 22.54 0.55
N LEU A 155 31.91 22.65 -0.05
CA LEU A 155 32.24 21.99 -1.31
C LEU A 155 32.75 20.57 -1.01
N ARG A 156 31.92 19.56 -1.29
CA ARG A 156 32.37 18.15 -1.33
C ARG A 156 32.93 17.87 -2.73
N THR A 157 34.25 17.86 -2.86
CA THR A 157 34.91 17.29 -4.04
C THR A 157 36.04 16.37 -3.60
N ALA A 158 35.83 15.06 -3.75
CA ALA A 158 36.88 14.08 -3.95
C ALA A 158 36.44 13.15 -5.09
N PRO A 159 37.34 12.71 -5.98
CA PRO A 159 36.98 11.99 -7.19
C PRO A 159 36.60 10.54 -6.87
N MET A 160 35.43 10.12 -7.33
CA MET A 160 35.02 8.72 -7.30
C MET A 160 35.76 7.99 -8.42
N GLU A 161 36.63 7.03 -8.08
CA GLU A 161 37.09 6.04 -9.04
C GLU A 161 35.92 5.12 -9.42
N ASP A 162 35.74 4.95 -10.72
CA ASP A 162 34.65 4.21 -11.36
C ASP A 162 34.43 2.81 -10.77
N PHE A 163 33.34 2.63 -10.01
CA PHE A 163 32.70 1.34 -9.82
C PHE A 163 31.50 1.23 -10.76
N ALA A 164 31.80 0.92 -12.03
CA ALA A 164 30.81 0.52 -13.00
C ALA A 164 30.19 -0.82 -12.59
N THR A 165 28.94 -0.80 -12.13
CA THR A 165 28.06 -1.96 -12.19
C THR A 165 27.08 -1.73 -13.34
N GLU A 166 27.40 -2.29 -14.50
CA GLU A 166 26.52 -2.33 -15.66
C GLU A 166 25.29 -3.22 -15.37
N SER A 167 24.10 -2.65 -15.29
CA SER A 167 23.14 -2.75 -16.40
C SER A 167 21.83 -1.99 -16.14
N PRO A 168 21.34 -1.23 -17.15
CA PRO A 168 20.10 -0.46 -17.08
C PRO A 168 18.86 -1.35 -17.23
N ALA A 169 17.86 -1.13 -16.38
CA ALA A 169 16.56 -1.78 -16.47
C ALA A 169 15.86 -1.42 -17.79
N GLN A 170 15.55 -2.42 -18.63
CA GLN A 170 14.64 -2.28 -19.76
C GLN A 170 13.17 -2.30 -19.30
N PRO A 171 12.25 -1.61 -19.99
CA PRO A 171 10.84 -1.61 -19.66
C PRO A 171 10.22 -2.98 -20.00
N GLY A 172 9.63 -3.65 -19.01
CA GLY A 172 8.97 -4.96 -19.18
C GLY A 172 9.36 -6.06 -18.20
N SER A 173 10.09 -5.75 -17.13
CA SER A 173 10.46 -6.75 -16.10
C SER A 173 9.28 -7.05 -15.15
N PRO A 174 9.04 -8.32 -14.76
CA PRO A 174 8.01 -8.68 -13.78
C PRO A 174 8.30 -8.08 -12.40
N LEU A 175 7.23 -7.80 -11.65
CA LEU A 175 7.17 -7.38 -10.24
C LEU A 175 8.39 -7.78 -9.40
N GLU A 176 8.92 -6.83 -8.63
CA GLU A 176 9.96 -7.05 -7.62
C GLU A 176 9.64 -8.28 -6.76
N ARG A 177 10.60 -9.22 -6.68
CA ARG A 177 10.45 -10.41 -5.85
C ARG A 177 10.42 -10.02 -4.36
N PRO A 178 9.60 -10.69 -3.53
CA PRO A 178 9.54 -10.42 -2.11
C PRO A 178 10.89 -10.71 -1.42
N SER A 179 11.32 -9.77 -0.58
CA SER A 179 12.61 -9.78 0.14
C SER A 179 12.67 -10.76 1.33
N SER A 180 11.64 -11.57 1.55
CA SER A 180 11.54 -12.50 2.69
C SER A 180 10.93 -13.86 2.28
N PRO A 181 11.50 -15.00 2.72
CA PRO A 181 10.91 -16.33 2.53
C PRO A 181 9.49 -16.48 3.11
N LEU A 182 9.15 -15.71 4.14
CA LEU A 182 7.79 -15.67 4.73
C LEU A 182 6.77 -14.98 3.80
N MET A 183 7.21 -13.96 3.05
CA MET A 183 6.38 -13.34 2.02
C MET A 183 6.20 -14.27 0.81
N ALA A 184 7.25 -15.03 0.45
CA ALA A 184 7.16 -16.04 -0.59
C ALA A 184 6.23 -17.21 -0.21
N ALA A 185 6.29 -17.65 1.05
CA ALA A 185 5.40 -18.69 1.58
C ALA A 185 3.95 -18.22 1.68
N ALA A 186 3.69 -17.00 2.15
CA ALA A 186 2.34 -16.44 2.21
C ALA A 186 1.73 -16.19 0.81
N ALA A 187 2.55 -15.75 -0.16
CA ALA A 187 2.12 -15.62 -1.56
C ALA A 187 1.80 -16.98 -2.18
N ALA A 188 2.61 -18.00 -1.91
CA ALA A 188 2.37 -19.37 -2.38
C ALA A 188 1.14 -20.02 -1.72
N GLU A 189 0.93 -19.82 -0.42
CA GLU A 189 -0.26 -20.31 0.30
C GLU A 189 -1.54 -19.63 -0.22
N ALA A 190 -1.52 -18.32 -0.46
CA ALA A 190 -2.65 -17.58 -1.04
C ALA A 190 -2.97 -18.01 -2.49
N GLU A 191 -1.95 -18.31 -3.31
CA GLU A 191 -2.13 -18.86 -4.66
C GLU A 191 -2.70 -20.29 -4.65
N VAL A 192 -2.30 -21.11 -3.69
CA VAL A 192 -2.81 -22.48 -3.52
C VAL A 192 -4.25 -22.49 -2.99
N GLU A 193 -4.62 -21.59 -2.09
CA GLU A 193 -6.00 -21.45 -1.60
C GLU A 193 -6.95 -20.90 -2.68
N ALA A 194 -6.47 -19.97 -3.52
CA ALA A 194 -7.20 -19.49 -4.69
C ALA A 194 -7.39 -20.59 -5.76
N ALA A 195 -6.48 -21.57 -5.82
CA ALA A 195 -6.62 -22.76 -6.66
C ALA A 195 -7.57 -23.81 -6.05
N ALA A 196 -7.60 -23.96 -4.73
CA ALA A 196 -8.47 -24.91 -4.01
C ALA A 196 -9.97 -24.51 -4.02
N GLY A 197 -10.29 -23.23 -4.27
CA GLY A 197 -11.66 -22.77 -4.55
C GLY A 197 -12.27 -23.31 -5.86
N LYS A 198 -11.51 -24.05 -6.67
CA LYS A 198 -11.99 -24.79 -7.84
C LYS A 198 -12.02 -26.28 -7.50
N GLY A 199 -13.22 -26.77 -7.19
CA GLY A 199 -13.48 -28.03 -6.48
C GLY A 199 -12.78 -29.29 -6.98
N THR A 200 -12.36 -30.12 -6.01
CA THR A 200 -11.97 -31.53 -6.21
C THR A 200 -12.57 -32.44 -5.12
N SER A 201 -12.69 -33.73 -5.45
CA SER A 201 -13.65 -34.77 -5.00
C SER A 201 -13.38 -35.45 -3.62
N PRO A 202 -14.39 -36.07 -2.95
CA PRO A 202 -14.37 -36.43 -1.51
C PRO A 202 -13.69 -37.77 -1.14
N ALA A 203 -12.52 -38.08 -1.72
CA ALA A 203 -11.78 -39.32 -1.38
C ALA A 203 -10.65 -39.13 -0.34
N ALA A 204 -10.43 -37.92 0.17
CA ALA A 204 -9.30 -37.58 1.04
C ALA A 204 -9.61 -37.63 2.55
N GLU A 205 -10.88 -37.76 2.96
CA GLU A 205 -11.29 -37.68 4.38
C GLU A 205 -10.99 -38.95 5.19
N GLY A 206 -10.72 -40.09 4.54
CA GLY A 206 -10.55 -41.38 5.22
C GLY A 206 -9.20 -41.63 5.90
N LYS A 207 -8.19 -40.75 5.72
CA LYS A 207 -6.83 -40.95 6.27
C LYS A 207 -6.48 -40.05 7.46
N LEU A 208 -7.32 -39.08 7.80
CA LEU A 208 -7.04 -38.12 8.89
C LEU A 208 -7.47 -38.64 10.28
N GLY A 209 -8.35 -39.64 10.33
CA GLY A 209 -8.93 -40.16 11.58
C GLY A 209 -8.06 -41.14 12.36
N ALA A 210 -6.98 -41.67 11.79
CA ALA A 210 -6.18 -42.73 12.41
C ALA A 210 -4.92 -42.24 13.17
N GLN A 211 -4.55 -40.96 13.05
CA GLN A 211 -3.34 -40.41 13.69
C GLN A 211 -3.61 -39.59 14.97
N VAL A 212 -4.88 -39.43 15.36
CA VAL A 212 -5.30 -38.62 16.52
C VAL A 212 -5.47 -39.45 17.80
N GLN A 213 -5.45 -40.78 17.70
CA GLN A 213 -5.80 -41.67 18.81
C GLN A 213 -4.60 -42.24 19.58
N GLU A 214 -3.36 -41.97 19.14
CA GLU A 214 -2.13 -42.48 19.76
C GLU A 214 -1.41 -41.43 20.65
N ALA A 215 -1.95 -40.21 20.74
CA ALA A 215 -1.35 -39.10 21.50
C ALA A 215 -2.04 -38.78 22.84
N THR A 216 -3.10 -39.51 23.22
CA THR A 216 -3.98 -39.14 24.36
C THR A 216 -3.78 -39.94 25.64
N GLU A 217 -2.83 -40.89 25.71
CA GLU A 217 -2.70 -41.78 26.89
C GLU A 217 -1.46 -41.52 27.79
N ALA A 218 -0.68 -40.47 27.57
CA ALA A 218 0.58 -40.24 28.32
C ALA A 218 0.57 -39.09 29.35
N ALA A 219 -0.57 -38.46 29.65
CA ALA A 219 -0.61 -37.24 30.48
C ALA A 219 -1.59 -37.31 31.66
N ALA A 220 -1.54 -38.40 32.43
CA ALA A 220 -2.27 -38.51 33.70
C ALA A 220 -1.39 -39.09 34.80
N ALA A 221 -0.55 -38.27 35.43
CA ALA A 221 -0.06 -38.53 36.79
C ALA A 221 0.61 -37.29 37.42
N VAL A 222 0.25 -37.06 38.69
CA VAL A 222 0.93 -36.29 39.75
C VAL A 222 0.54 -34.82 39.92
N GLU A 223 -0.36 -34.64 40.90
CA GLU A 223 -0.70 -33.41 41.61
C GLU A 223 0.35 -32.98 42.66
N ASN A 224 0.21 -31.72 43.07
CA ASN A 224 0.23 -31.18 44.45
C ASN A 224 1.45 -30.42 45.01
N GLY A 225 1.11 -29.22 45.54
CA GLY A 225 1.87 -28.36 46.45
C GLY A 225 2.32 -27.04 45.80
N GLY A 226 1.99 -25.84 46.26
CA GLY A 226 1.32 -25.38 47.48
C GLY A 226 1.98 -24.07 47.93
N SER A 227 1.18 -22.98 48.04
CA SER A 227 1.42 -21.77 48.86
C SER A 227 2.59 -20.83 48.43
N SER A 228 2.70 -19.55 48.76
CA SER A 228 1.83 -18.47 49.29
C SER A 228 2.73 -17.22 49.47
N GLY A 229 2.14 -16.01 49.46
CA GLY A 229 2.67 -14.80 50.13
C GLY A 229 3.56 -13.90 49.28
N ALA A 230 3.11 -12.72 48.83
CA ALA A 230 2.83 -11.47 49.58
C ALA A 230 4.05 -10.54 49.66
N GLY A 231 3.85 -9.26 49.33
CA GLY A 231 4.75 -8.18 49.77
C GLY A 231 4.89 -6.97 48.86
N GLU A 232 3.87 -6.10 48.85
CA GLU A 232 3.99 -4.70 48.42
C GLU A 232 4.97 -3.89 49.29
N LYS A 233 5.55 -2.84 48.68
CA LYS A 233 5.92 -1.49 49.19
C LYS A 233 7.15 -1.00 48.42
N GLY A 234 7.30 0.25 47.98
CA GLY A 234 6.54 1.47 48.20
C GLY A 234 7.30 2.64 47.54
N LEU A 235 6.58 3.72 47.27
CA LEU A 235 7.02 5.00 46.72
C LEU A 235 8.19 5.64 47.50
N ALA A 236 9.02 6.43 46.80
CA ALA A 236 9.40 7.78 47.24
C ALA A 236 10.05 8.60 46.13
N SER A 237 9.74 9.90 46.11
CA SER A 237 10.12 10.90 45.11
C SER A 237 11.44 11.63 45.46
N SER A 238 12.08 12.29 44.50
CA SER A 238 12.92 13.46 44.79
C SER A 238 12.97 14.48 43.64
N ARG A 239 12.92 15.76 44.04
CA ARG A 239 12.77 17.01 43.26
C ARG A 239 14.09 17.58 42.73
N GLY A 240 14.01 18.21 41.54
CA GLY A 240 14.66 19.48 41.12
C GLY A 240 16.18 19.48 40.82
N PRO A 241 16.73 20.44 40.02
CA PRO A 241 16.27 21.83 39.89
C PRO A 241 16.13 22.40 38.46
N ALA A 242 15.63 23.63 38.38
CA ALA A 242 15.22 24.40 37.21
C ALA A 242 16.38 25.04 36.41
N GLY A 243 16.16 25.24 35.11
CA GLY A 243 16.97 26.06 34.20
C GLY A 243 16.13 26.61 33.04
N ASN A 244 16.29 27.90 32.76
CA ASN A 244 15.47 28.77 31.89
C ASN A 244 15.50 28.45 30.38
N GLY A 245 14.34 28.65 29.73
CA GLY A 245 14.25 29.37 28.45
C GLY A 245 14.00 28.57 27.16
N SER A 246 12.74 28.46 26.73
CA SER A 246 12.19 29.13 25.54
C SER A 246 10.72 28.76 25.37
N GLY A 247 9.88 29.73 25.01
CA GLY A 247 8.42 29.63 25.02
C GLY A 247 7.84 28.74 23.92
N GLY A 248 7.97 27.43 24.06
CA GLY A 248 7.02 26.50 23.46
C GLY A 248 5.69 26.62 24.20
N SER A 249 4.58 26.87 23.49
CA SER A 249 3.23 26.80 24.06
C SER A 249 3.11 25.54 24.92
N LEU A 250 2.58 25.65 26.15
CA LEU A 250 2.34 24.52 27.05
C LEU A 250 1.61 23.38 26.32
N VAL A 251 0.74 23.73 25.35
CA VAL A 251 0.06 22.78 24.46
C VAL A 251 1.03 22.10 23.48
N SER A 252 2.00 22.82 22.92
CA SER A 252 3.07 22.23 22.10
C SER A 252 3.98 21.32 22.91
N MET A 253 4.32 21.71 24.15
CA MET A 253 5.08 20.84 25.06
C MET A 253 4.28 19.63 25.53
N LEU A 254 2.98 19.76 25.77
CA LEU A 254 2.10 18.64 26.12
C LEU A 254 1.85 17.71 24.93
N LEU A 255 1.72 18.24 23.71
CA LEU A 255 1.65 17.44 22.48
C LEU A 255 2.99 16.75 22.18
N GLN A 256 4.13 17.42 22.40
CA GLN A 256 5.45 16.80 22.27
C GLN A 256 5.74 15.77 23.37
N SER A 257 5.27 15.99 24.61
CA SER A 257 5.44 15.03 25.71
C SER A 257 4.54 13.82 25.59
N SER A 258 3.35 13.97 24.99
CA SER A 258 2.43 12.85 24.70
C SER A 258 2.98 11.89 23.64
N TYR A 259 4.02 12.29 22.89
CA TYR A 259 4.65 11.48 21.83
C TYR A 259 6.14 11.22 22.04
N ARG A 260 6.74 11.66 23.16
CA ARG A 260 8.14 11.36 23.46
C ARG A 260 8.27 9.96 24.04
N LYS A 261 8.06 8.95 23.20
CA LYS A 261 8.77 7.69 23.41
C LYS A 261 10.25 8.02 23.32
N VAL A 262 11.00 7.69 24.38
CA VAL A 262 12.47 7.67 24.30
C VAL A 262 12.79 6.90 23.03
N ARG A 263 13.46 7.54 22.05
CA ARG A 263 13.88 6.85 20.83
C ARG A 263 15.15 6.08 21.21
N PRO A 264 15.10 4.75 21.37
CA PRO A 264 16.31 3.96 21.58
C PRO A 264 17.11 3.95 20.26
N GLY A 265 18.43 3.98 20.33
CA GLY A 265 19.29 4.11 19.15
C GLY A 265 19.57 5.58 18.82
N ARG A 266 20.85 5.94 18.75
CA ARG A 266 21.35 7.27 18.37
C ARG A 266 22.27 7.17 17.15
N GLY A 267 22.30 8.25 16.36
CA GLY A 267 23.21 8.45 15.23
C GLY A 267 22.51 8.78 13.91
N GLU A 268 23.26 9.31 12.96
CA GLU A 268 22.74 9.87 11.71
C GLU A 268 22.60 8.79 10.62
N MET A 269 21.49 8.86 9.88
CA MET A 269 21.27 8.11 8.63
C MET A 269 21.37 9.08 7.46
N ARG A 270 21.98 8.64 6.35
CA ARG A 270 21.96 9.40 5.09
C ARG A 270 20.54 9.52 4.55
N HIS A 271 19.75 8.45 4.68
CA HIS A 271 18.33 8.40 4.30
C HIS A 271 17.62 7.22 5.01
N GLY A 272 16.29 7.22 5.05
CA GLY A 272 15.48 6.21 5.75
C GLY A 272 15.58 4.77 5.20
N THR A 273 16.25 4.56 4.06
CA THR A 273 16.50 3.26 3.40
C THR A 273 17.91 2.70 3.62
N GLU A 274 18.72 3.33 4.46
CA GLU A 274 20.07 2.85 4.75
C GLU A 274 20.02 1.70 5.77
N GLY A 275 20.79 0.64 5.57
CA GLY A 275 20.98 -0.42 6.59
C GLY A 275 21.74 0.12 7.80
N TRP A 276 21.63 -0.51 8.96
CA TRP A 276 22.26 -0.06 10.21
C TRP A 276 23.51 -0.89 10.54
N LYS A 277 24.55 -0.75 9.71
CA LYS A 277 25.78 -1.56 9.79
C LYS A 277 25.44 -3.05 9.71
N CYS A 278 25.72 -3.82 10.76
CA CYS A 278 25.35 -5.23 10.89
C CYS A 278 24.19 -5.47 11.86
N LEU A 279 23.56 -4.42 12.42
CA LEU A 279 22.54 -4.57 13.47
C LEU A 279 21.33 -5.37 13.01
N GLU A 280 20.74 -5.06 11.84
CA GLU A 280 19.60 -5.84 11.36
C GLU A 280 19.97 -7.31 11.12
N THR A 281 21.19 -7.59 10.63
CA THR A 281 21.64 -8.96 10.37
C THR A 281 21.99 -9.72 11.64
N SER A 282 22.54 -9.06 12.67
CA SER A 282 22.77 -9.67 13.99
C SER A 282 21.44 -9.97 14.70
N MET A 283 20.44 -9.09 14.54
CA MET A 283 19.07 -9.37 14.98
C MET A 283 18.44 -10.54 14.22
N LYS A 284 18.74 -10.70 12.92
CA LYS A 284 18.35 -11.90 12.15
C LYS A 284 19.04 -13.17 12.63
N ALA A 285 20.30 -13.10 13.03
CA ALA A 285 20.99 -14.23 13.67
C ALA A 285 20.31 -14.62 15.00
N LEU A 286 19.93 -13.63 15.83
CA LEU A 286 19.14 -13.88 17.04
C LEU A 286 17.78 -14.53 16.72
N GLN A 287 17.06 -14.01 15.71
CA GLN A 287 15.81 -14.60 15.22
C GLN A 287 16.00 -16.09 14.85
N ALA A 288 17.08 -16.39 14.10
CA ALA A 288 17.42 -17.73 13.66
C ALA A 288 17.72 -18.69 14.82
N LEU A 289 18.43 -18.25 15.87
CA LEU A 289 18.68 -19.04 17.07
C LEU A 289 17.37 -19.37 17.80
N VAL A 290 16.49 -18.39 17.97
CA VAL A 290 15.17 -18.58 18.60
C VAL A 290 14.32 -19.55 17.78
N GLU A 291 14.24 -19.38 16.46
CA GLU A 291 13.49 -20.26 15.56
C GLU A 291 14.04 -21.69 15.52
N GLY A 292 15.37 -21.85 15.58
CA GLY A 292 16.02 -23.16 15.53
C GLY A 292 15.83 -23.94 16.82
N CYS A 293 15.84 -23.25 17.96
CA CYS A 293 15.72 -23.86 19.30
C CYS A 293 14.25 -24.13 19.67
N GLY A 294 13.32 -23.31 19.17
CA GLY A 294 11.90 -23.44 19.49
C GLY A 294 11.63 -23.24 20.99
N PRO A 295 10.70 -24.00 21.61
CA PRO A 295 10.31 -23.77 23.01
C PRO A 295 11.43 -23.92 24.05
N ALA A 296 12.49 -24.66 23.73
CA ALA A 296 13.63 -24.85 24.62
C ALA A 296 14.37 -23.53 24.93
N VAL A 297 14.25 -22.51 24.08
CA VAL A 297 14.90 -21.19 24.29
C VAL A 297 14.27 -20.38 25.43
N GLY A 298 13.08 -20.76 25.91
CA GLY A 298 12.31 -19.98 26.87
C GLY A 298 13.08 -19.50 28.12
N PRO A 299 13.93 -20.31 28.76
CA PRO A 299 14.73 -19.87 29.91
C PRO A 299 15.76 -18.77 29.59
N LEU A 300 16.20 -18.66 28.33
CA LEU A 300 17.17 -17.67 27.86
C LEU A 300 16.50 -16.35 27.44
N LEU A 301 15.18 -16.34 27.24
CA LEU A 301 14.39 -15.14 26.94
C LEU A 301 14.06 -14.37 28.23
N ASP A 302 15.09 -14.01 28.99
CA ASP A 302 14.99 -13.29 30.25
C ASP A 302 14.64 -11.79 30.07
N GLU A 303 14.49 -11.07 31.18
CA GLU A 303 14.11 -9.64 31.14
C GLU A 303 15.12 -8.77 30.38
N PRO A 304 16.45 -8.87 30.59
CA PRO A 304 17.44 -8.14 29.79
C PRO A 304 17.30 -8.35 28.28
N LEU A 305 17.13 -9.60 27.83
CA LEU A 305 16.98 -9.89 26.41
C LEU A 305 15.65 -9.32 25.86
N ARG A 306 14.55 -9.45 26.62
CA ARG A 306 13.26 -8.85 26.24
C ARG A 306 13.36 -7.34 26.09
N GLU A 307 14.01 -6.65 27.04
CA GLU A 307 14.20 -5.20 26.98
C GLU A 307 15.01 -4.76 25.76
N LEU A 308 16.03 -5.53 25.35
CA LEU A 308 16.76 -5.29 24.11
C LEU A 308 15.86 -5.42 22.87
N LEU A 309 15.04 -6.48 22.81
CA LEU A 309 14.08 -6.66 21.72
C LEU A 309 13.07 -5.51 21.66
N TYR A 310 12.53 -5.10 22.82
CA TYR A 310 11.57 -4.00 22.91
C TYR A 310 12.16 -2.67 22.44
N LYS A 311 13.45 -2.43 22.71
CA LYS A 311 14.17 -1.28 22.16
C LYS A 311 14.29 -1.38 20.63
N ALA A 312 14.58 -2.57 20.09
CA ALA A 312 14.68 -2.77 18.65
C ALA A 312 13.36 -2.46 17.92
N LEU A 313 12.20 -2.77 18.53
CA LEU A 313 10.86 -2.43 17.98
C LEU A 313 10.63 -0.92 17.80
N HIS A 314 11.36 -0.09 18.53
CA HIS A 314 11.25 1.38 18.50
C HIS A 314 12.47 2.08 17.90
N HIS A 315 13.40 1.31 17.34
CA HIS A 315 14.64 1.83 16.79
C HIS A 315 14.38 2.81 15.62
N PRO A 316 15.16 3.89 15.42
CA PRO A 316 14.94 4.85 14.33
C PRO A 316 15.05 4.21 12.94
N ASN A 317 15.92 3.22 12.78
CA ASN A 317 16.07 2.47 11.54
C ASN A 317 14.91 1.48 11.30
N ARG A 318 14.30 1.55 10.11
CA ARG A 318 13.15 0.71 9.77
C ARG A 318 13.47 -0.79 9.65
N PHE A 319 14.66 -1.17 9.16
CA PHE A 319 15.03 -2.58 8.96
C PHE A 319 15.25 -3.26 10.31
N VAL A 320 15.75 -2.51 11.29
CA VAL A 320 15.87 -2.96 12.68
C VAL A 320 14.49 -3.16 13.30
N ARG A 321 13.54 -2.23 13.10
CA ARG A 321 12.15 -2.42 13.60
C ARG A 321 11.46 -3.60 12.92
N GLU A 322 11.55 -3.69 11.59
CA GLU A 322 10.99 -4.80 10.82
C GLU A 322 11.53 -6.14 11.32
N THR A 323 12.86 -6.25 11.44
CA THR A 323 13.50 -7.45 11.97
C THR A 323 13.09 -7.70 13.41
N GLY A 324 13.05 -6.67 14.25
CA GLY A 324 12.63 -6.77 15.64
C GLY A 324 11.22 -7.34 15.78
N HIS A 325 10.26 -6.90 14.95
CA HIS A 325 8.93 -7.48 14.93
C HIS A 325 8.97 -8.94 14.48
N LEU A 326 9.68 -9.27 13.39
CA LEU A 326 9.83 -10.66 12.96
C LEU A 326 10.48 -11.55 14.04
N THR A 327 11.44 -11.04 14.81
CA THR A 327 11.99 -11.72 15.99
C THR A 327 10.94 -11.88 17.10
N MET A 328 10.08 -10.88 17.32
CA MET A 328 8.99 -10.99 18.30
C MET A 328 7.96 -12.05 17.89
N CYS A 329 7.69 -12.21 16.59
CA CYS A 329 6.85 -13.30 16.08
C CYS A 329 7.39 -14.67 16.49
N THR A 330 8.70 -14.88 16.40
CA THR A 330 9.34 -16.16 16.73
C THR A 330 9.45 -16.37 18.23
N VAL A 331 9.64 -15.30 19.00
CA VAL A 331 9.55 -15.32 20.47
C VAL A 331 8.16 -15.74 20.94
N CYS A 332 7.09 -15.20 20.35
CA CYS A 332 5.71 -15.61 20.68
C CYS A 332 5.50 -17.10 20.42
N ALA A 333 5.95 -17.58 19.26
CA ALA A 333 5.87 -18.98 18.89
C ALA A 333 6.74 -19.91 19.76
N ALA A 334 7.83 -19.41 20.36
CA ALA A 334 8.70 -20.18 21.24
C ALA A 334 8.16 -20.27 22.68
N LEU A 335 7.67 -19.16 23.26
CA LEU A 335 7.28 -19.16 24.67
C LEU A 335 6.02 -20.00 24.94
N ARG A 336 4.94 -19.80 24.15
CA ARG A 336 3.61 -20.44 24.24
C ARG A 336 2.99 -20.46 25.66
N GLY A 337 1.68 -20.72 25.75
CA GLY A 337 0.99 -20.97 27.03
C GLY A 337 1.28 -19.93 28.14
N PRO A 338 1.55 -20.37 29.40
CA PRO A 338 1.72 -19.46 30.54
C PRO A 338 2.91 -18.49 30.43
N ARG A 339 3.99 -18.90 29.76
CA ARG A 339 5.19 -18.05 29.59
C ARG A 339 4.93 -16.89 28.65
N LEU A 340 4.15 -17.13 27.58
CA LEU A 340 3.70 -16.07 26.69
C LEU A 340 2.68 -15.17 27.40
N ALA A 341 1.72 -15.76 28.12
CA ALA A 341 0.70 -15.00 28.87
C ALA A 341 1.34 -13.99 29.85
N ALA A 342 2.44 -14.37 30.52
CA ALA A 342 3.16 -13.50 31.46
C ALA A 342 3.70 -12.20 30.84
N ILE A 343 3.97 -12.18 29.53
CA ILE A 343 4.51 -11.00 28.83
C ILE A 343 3.53 -10.40 27.80
N ALA A 344 2.37 -11.04 27.59
CA ALA A 344 1.48 -10.76 26.47
C ALA A 344 0.99 -9.30 26.42
N GLY A 345 0.68 -8.69 27.57
CA GLY A 345 0.26 -7.29 27.64
C GLY A 345 1.34 -6.32 27.13
N GLN A 346 2.58 -6.51 27.58
CA GLN A 346 3.70 -5.68 27.14
C GLN A 346 4.00 -5.85 25.65
N VAL A 347 3.95 -7.09 25.16
CA VAL A 347 4.13 -7.39 23.74
C VAL A 347 3.01 -6.75 22.92
N ALA A 348 1.75 -6.86 23.36
CA ALA A 348 0.60 -6.31 22.66
C ALA A 348 0.69 -4.79 22.45
N GLU A 349 1.11 -4.03 23.46
CA GLU A 349 1.32 -2.58 23.34
C GLU A 349 2.33 -2.25 22.23
N ARG A 350 3.48 -2.95 22.24
CA ARG A 350 4.57 -2.72 21.28
C ARG A 350 4.19 -3.17 19.87
N LEU A 351 3.38 -4.22 19.75
CA LEU A 351 2.86 -4.67 18.45
C LEU A 351 1.79 -3.71 17.91
N ALA A 352 0.93 -3.16 18.76
CA ALA A 352 -0.01 -2.11 18.38
C ALA A 352 0.70 -0.88 17.82
N ASP A 353 1.83 -0.51 18.41
CA ASP A 353 2.69 0.56 17.90
C ASP A 353 3.27 0.25 16.52
N GLY A 354 3.82 -0.97 16.35
CA GLY A 354 4.35 -1.42 15.07
C GLY A 354 3.29 -1.50 13.97
N MET A 355 2.07 -1.93 14.31
CA MET A 355 0.91 -1.90 13.43
C MET A 355 0.49 -0.47 13.05
N GLY A 356 0.98 0.55 13.77
CA GLY A 356 0.84 1.97 13.46
C GLY A 356 2.03 2.58 12.71
N ASP A 357 3.07 1.82 12.35
CA ASP A 357 4.29 2.35 11.73
C ASP A 357 4.00 2.98 10.35
N ASN A 358 4.76 4.02 10.00
CA ASN A 358 4.66 4.69 8.71
C ASN A 358 5.19 3.83 7.56
N TRP A 359 6.11 2.91 7.83
CA TRP A 359 6.65 1.97 6.85
C TRP A 359 5.76 0.74 6.76
N SER A 360 5.22 0.50 5.56
CA SER A 360 4.34 -0.65 5.27
C SER A 360 5.00 -2.00 5.60
N GLN A 361 6.31 -2.14 5.38
CA GLN A 361 7.08 -3.36 5.73
C GLN A 361 7.12 -3.60 7.25
N VAL A 362 7.36 -2.56 8.04
CA VAL A 362 7.36 -2.66 9.51
C VAL A 362 5.95 -2.97 10.02
N ARG A 363 4.94 -2.29 9.46
CA ARG A 363 3.52 -2.54 9.74
C ARG A 363 3.11 -3.97 9.43
N TYR A 364 3.57 -4.53 8.30
CA TYR A 364 3.35 -5.93 7.94
C TYR A 364 3.99 -6.87 8.94
N ALA A 365 5.27 -6.67 9.29
CA ALA A 365 5.96 -7.49 10.28
C ALA A 365 5.27 -7.46 11.65
N ALA A 366 4.74 -6.31 12.07
CA ALA A 366 3.95 -6.20 13.29
C ALA A 366 2.60 -6.93 13.19
N CYS A 367 1.93 -6.90 12.03
CA CYS A 367 0.71 -7.71 11.80
C CYS A 367 1.00 -9.22 11.90
N VAL A 368 2.11 -9.68 11.30
CA VAL A 368 2.56 -11.08 11.39
C VAL A 368 2.79 -11.50 12.84
N SER A 369 3.48 -10.64 13.59
CA SER A 369 3.75 -10.88 15.02
C SER A 369 2.49 -10.86 15.87
N THR A 370 1.53 -10.00 15.53
CA THR A 370 0.23 -9.92 16.22
C THR A 370 -0.59 -11.18 16.00
N ARG A 371 -0.61 -11.71 14.77
CA ARG A 371 -1.23 -13.02 14.49
C ARG A 371 -0.58 -14.11 15.34
N SER A 372 0.75 -14.19 15.34
CA SER A 372 1.50 -15.17 16.14
C SER A 372 1.18 -15.07 17.64
N LEU A 373 1.17 -13.85 18.22
CA LEU A 373 0.78 -13.64 19.62
C LEU A 373 -0.62 -14.19 19.91
N LEU A 374 -1.60 -13.89 19.06
CA LEU A 374 -2.98 -14.32 19.26
C LEU A 374 -3.17 -15.83 19.04
N GLU A 375 -2.48 -16.43 18.07
CA GLU A 375 -2.57 -17.87 17.79
C GLU A 375 -1.94 -18.70 18.92
N TRP A 376 -0.79 -18.28 19.46
CA TRP A 376 -0.05 -19.03 20.49
C TRP A 376 -0.46 -18.74 21.93
N LEU A 377 -1.28 -17.70 22.17
CA LEU A 377 -1.86 -17.43 23.47
C LEU A 377 -3.10 -18.32 23.65
N GLU A 378 -3.08 -19.30 24.55
CA GLU A 378 -4.15 -20.33 24.64
C GLU A 378 -5.41 -19.84 25.37
N GLY A 379 -5.26 -18.92 26.31
CA GLY A 379 -6.34 -18.49 27.21
C GLY A 379 -7.26 -17.42 26.59
N ALA A 380 -8.57 -17.68 26.62
CA ALA A 380 -9.58 -16.79 26.05
C ALA A 380 -9.72 -15.47 26.82
N GLU A 381 -9.59 -15.50 28.15
CA GLU A 381 -9.63 -14.30 29.00
C GLU A 381 -8.41 -13.42 28.75
N GLU A 382 -7.23 -14.02 28.62
CA GLU A 382 -5.99 -13.33 28.30
C GLU A 382 -6.07 -12.69 26.92
N ARG A 383 -6.58 -13.41 25.90
CA ARG A 383 -6.84 -12.82 24.57
C ARG A 383 -7.78 -11.63 24.65
N GLU A 384 -8.91 -11.77 25.36
CA GLU A 384 -9.90 -10.68 25.51
C GLU A 384 -9.28 -9.47 26.22
N ALA A 385 -8.38 -9.68 27.19
CA ALA A 385 -7.68 -8.60 27.88
C ALA A 385 -6.74 -7.78 26.96
N LEU A 386 -6.27 -8.36 25.85
CA LEU A 386 -5.45 -7.64 24.86
C LEU A 386 -6.28 -6.85 23.84
N MET A 387 -7.58 -7.15 23.71
CA MET A 387 -8.43 -6.57 22.67
C MET A 387 -8.52 -5.03 22.72
N PRO A 388 -8.59 -4.37 23.88
CA PRO A 388 -8.58 -2.90 23.92
C PRO A 388 -7.39 -2.26 23.20
N VAL A 389 -6.24 -2.95 23.18
CA VAL A 389 -4.98 -2.48 22.57
C VAL A 389 -4.84 -2.94 21.12
N LEU A 390 -5.10 -4.23 20.85
CA LEU A 390 -4.84 -4.83 19.54
C LEU A 390 -5.99 -4.66 18.55
N LEU A 391 -7.25 -4.68 19.03
CA LEU A 391 -8.43 -4.69 18.15
C LEU A 391 -8.51 -3.44 17.26
N PRO A 392 -8.30 -2.21 17.76
CA PRO A 392 -8.38 -1.02 16.90
C PRO A 392 -7.37 -0.99 15.74
N PRO A 393 -6.05 -1.19 15.95
CA PRO A 393 -5.08 -1.22 14.86
C PRO A 393 -5.26 -2.44 13.93
N MET A 394 -5.70 -3.60 14.44
CA MET A 394 -6.05 -4.74 13.60
C MET A 394 -7.18 -4.39 12.64
N CYS A 395 -8.23 -3.71 13.12
CA CYS A 395 -9.32 -3.28 12.26
C CYS A 395 -8.85 -2.29 11.18
N LEU A 396 -8.03 -1.31 11.57
CA LEU A 396 -7.51 -0.30 10.66
C LEU A 396 -6.68 -0.91 9.52
N ASN A 397 -5.82 -1.87 9.83
CA ASN A 397 -4.94 -2.48 8.84
C ASN A 397 -5.70 -3.27 7.76
N ARG A 398 -6.96 -3.67 7.98
CA ARG A 398 -7.83 -4.27 6.94
C ARG A 398 -8.24 -3.30 5.84
N TYR A 399 -7.97 -2.02 6.02
CA TYR A 399 -8.28 -0.94 5.08
C TYR A 399 -7.03 -0.16 4.64
N TYR A 400 -5.84 -0.57 5.07
CA TYR A 400 -4.61 0.14 4.71
C TYR A 400 -4.31 0.01 3.21
N VAL A 401 -3.71 1.05 2.61
CA VAL A 401 -3.50 1.12 1.16
C VAL A 401 -2.54 0.05 0.63
N ALA A 402 -1.54 -0.34 1.43
CA ALA A 402 -0.57 -1.36 1.04
C ALA A 402 -1.24 -2.73 1.03
N GLU A 403 -1.38 -3.32 -0.16
CA GLU A 403 -2.13 -4.55 -0.39
C GLU A 403 -1.65 -5.72 0.49
N GLY A 404 -0.34 -5.92 0.63
CA GLY A 404 0.22 -6.98 1.47
C GLY A 404 -0.19 -6.84 2.95
N VAL A 405 -0.24 -5.63 3.50
CA VAL A 405 -0.74 -5.38 4.86
C VAL A 405 -2.23 -5.67 4.93
N ARG A 406 -2.98 -5.18 3.96
CA ARG A 406 -4.44 -5.28 3.91
C ARG A 406 -4.92 -6.72 3.87
N LEU A 407 -4.41 -7.51 2.92
CA LEU A 407 -4.81 -8.90 2.72
C LEU A 407 -4.43 -9.73 3.94
N TYR A 408 -3.21 -9.57 4.46
CA TYR A 408 -2.77 -10.27 5.66
C TYR A 408 -3.61 -9.93 6.89
N ALA A 409 -3.99 -8.66 7.07
CA ALA A 409 -4.85 -8.24 8.17
C ALA A 409 -6.28 -8.78 8.04
N GLN A 410 -6.84 -8.83 6.82
CA GLN A 410 -8.17 -9.41 6.56
C GLN A 410 -8.19 -10.91 6.83
N GLU A 411 -7.17 -11.63 6.40
CA GLU A 411 -7.00 -13.05 6.68
C GLU A 411 -6.82 -13.30 8.19
N THR A 412 -5.95 -12.51 8.86
CA THR A 412 -5.77 -12.58 10.32
C THR A 412 -7.10 -12.40 11.03
N TRP A 413 -7.88 -11.39 10.63
CA TRP A 413 -9.20 -11.13 11.20
C TRP A 413 -10.13 -12.33 11.09
N LEU A 414 -10.20 -12.98 9.92
CA LEU A 414 -11.02 -14.17 9.73
C LEU A 414 -10.57 -15.32 10.64
N ARG A 415 -9.26 -15.56 10.73
CA ARG A 415 -8.67 -16.63 11.56
C ARG A 415 -8.90 -16.41 13.06
N VAL A 416 -8.67 -15.20 13.56
CA VAL A 416 -8.66 -14.93 15.01
C VAL A 416 -10.01 -14.49 15.57
N MET A 417 -10.85 -13.83 14.77
CA MET A 417 -12.15 -13.32 15.23
C MET A 417 -13.33 -14.19 14.79
N GLY A 418 -13.17 -14.99 13.72
CA GLY A 418 -14.26 -15.74 13.12
C GLY A 418 -15.49 -14.87 12.85
N GLU A 419 -16.66 -15.36 13.25
CA GLU A 419 -17.93 -14.62 13.11
C GLU A 419 -18.16 -13.58 14.23
N GLY A 420 -17.40 -13.66 15.33
CA GLY A 420 -17.58 -12.84 16.53
C GLY A 420 -17.02 -11.41 16.46
N GLY A 421 -16.33 -11.07 15.37
CA GLY A 421 -15.57 -9.81 15.27
C GLY A 421 -16.39 -8.53 15.49
N ARG A 422 -17.64 -8.46 14.99
CA ARG A 422 -18.49 -7.28 15.19
C ARG A 422 -18.90 -7.11 16.65
N ALA A 423 -19.20 -8.21 17.34
CA ALA A 423 -19.54 -8.21 18.76
C ALA A 423 -18.34 -7.79 19.61
N ALA A 424 -17.13 -8.26 19.27
CA ALA A 424 -15.91 -7.82 19.94
C ALA A 424 -15.66 -6.31 19.78
N VAL A 425 -15.87 -5.75 18.58
CA VAL A 425 -15.78 -4.30 18.35
C VAL A 425 -16.82 -3.53 19.16
N ALA A 426 -18.05 -4.03 19.27
CA ALA A 426 -19.08 -3.42 20.10
C ALA A 426 -18.71 -3.42 21.60
N ARG A 427 -18.14 -4.52 22.11
CA ARG A 427 -17.67 -4.61 23.51
C ARG A 427 -16.57 -3.59 23.81
N HIS A 428 -15.65 -3.38 22.87
CA HIS A 428 -14.49 -2.50 23.02
C HIS A 428 -14.66 -1.14 22.30
N ILE A 429 -15.91 -0.69 22.14
CA ILE A 429 -16.22 0.46 21.29
C ILE A 429 -15.45 1.73 21.68
N GLY A 430 -15.22 1.95 22.97
CA GLY A 430 -14.50 3.12 23.48
C GLY A 430 -13.05 3.21 23.01
N SER A 431 -12.31 2.10 23.00
CA SER A 431 -10.92 2.09 22.50
C SER A 431 -10.88 2.20 20.97
N VAL A 432 -11.83 1.56 20.28
CA VAL A 432 -11.95 1.61 18.80
C VAL A 432 -12.24 3.04 18.31
N VAL A 433 -13.23 3.71 18.89
CA VAL A 433 -13.59 5.09 18.54
C VAL A 433 -12.46 6.06 18.83
N THR A 434 -11.82 5.93 20.00
CA THR A 434 -10.66 6.74 20.38
C THR A 434 -9.54 6.59 19.36
N HIS A 435 -9.22 5.35 18.97
CA HIS A 435 -8.18 5.07 18.00
C HIS A 435 -8.53 5.65 16.62
N TYR A 436 -9.73 5.40 16.07
CA TYR A 436 -10.09 5.92 14.75
C TYR A 436 -10.11 7.45 14.69
N THR A 437 -10.61 8.10 15.75
CA THR A 437 -10.58 9.57 15.88
C THR A 437 -9.15 10.11 15.87
N LEU A 438 -8.23 9.41 16.54
CA LEU A 438 -6.80 9.75 16.53
C LEU A 438 -6.17 9.53 15.16
N GLN A 439 -6.43 8.39 14.53
CA GLN A 439 -5.84 8.01 13.24
C GLN A 439 -6.36 8.86 12.06
N ALA A 440 -7.59 9.39 12.16
CA ALA A 440 -8.11 10.40 11.24
C ALA A 440 -7.27 11.70 11.22
N ARG A 441 -6.38 11.89 12.20
CA ARG A 441 -5.45 13.04 12.30
C ARG A 441 -3.98 12.63 12.14
N ALA A 442 -3.71 11.39 11.72
CA ALA A 442 -2.36 10.91 11.53
C ALA A 442 -1.60 11.71 10.47
N ASN A 443 -0.28 11.81 10.60
CA ASN A 443 0.55 12.52 9.62
C ASN A 443 0.58 11.83 8.24
N ASN A 444 0.38 10.51 8.22
CA ASN A 444 0.34 9.70 7.02
C ASN A 444 -1.08 9.68 6.43
N HIS A 445 -1.26 10.11 5.17
CA HIS A 445 -2.58 10.15 4.54
C HIS A 445 -3.20 8.76 4.36
N ALA A 446 -2.40 7.71 4.12
CA ALA A 446 -2.92 6.35 3.97
C ALA A 446 -3.56 5.84 5.26
N VAL A 447 -3.08 6.32 6.41
CA VAL A 447 -3.67 6.02 7.72
C VAL A 447 -4.99 6.76 7.91
N ARG A 448 -5.06 8.04 7.49
CA ARG A 448 -6.29 8.83 7.56
C ARG A 448 -7.37 8.29 6.61
N GLU A 449 -6.99 7.85 5.42
CA GLU A 449 -7.85 7.18 4.45
C GLU A 449 -8.43 5.89 5.04
N ALA A 450 -7.58 5.01 5.57
CA ALA A 450 -8.00 3.78 6.23
C ALA A 450 -8.93 4.06 7.42
N ALA A 451 -8.65 5.11 8.20
CA ALA A 451 -9.51 5.54 9.31
C ALA A 451 -10.91 5.95 8.82
N CYS A 452 -11.03 6.68 7.70
CA CYS A 452 -12.33 7.02 7.12
C CYS A 452 -13.14 5.78 6.74
N ALA A 453 -12.50 4.80 6.09
CA ALA A 453 -13.14 3.54 5.74
C ALA A 453 -13.58 2.74 6.98
N CYS A 454 -12.76 2.73 8.04
CA CYS A 454 -13.08 2.08 9.31
C CYS A 454 -14.25 2.75 10.03
N ILE A 455 -14.31 4.09 10.04
CA ILE A 455 -15.43 4.83 10.61
C ILE A 455 -16.73 4.50 9.87
N ALA A 456 -16.69 4.44 8.53
CA ALA A 456 -17.84 4.05 7.74
C ALA A 456 -18.32 2.63 8.08
N GLU A 457 -17.39 1.66 8.14
CA GLU A 457 -17.74 0.28 8.49
C GLU A 457 -18.31 0.17 9.91
N LEU A 458 -17.71 0.88 10.87
CA LEU A 458 -18.17 0.93 12.25
C LEU A 458 -19.64 1.37 12.31
N MET A 459 -19.98 2.42 11.57
CA MET A 459 -21.34 2.97 11.52
C MET A 459 -22.32 2.04 10.78
N GLU A 460 -21.89 1.34 9.74
CA GLU A 460 -22.79 0.49 8.93
C GLU A 460 -23.02 -0.90 9.51
N LYS A 461 -22.02 -1.50 10.17
CA LYS A 461 -22.01 -2.94 10.44
C LYS A 461 -22.00 -3.33 11.92
N VAL A 462 -21.60 -2.44 12.82
CA VAL A 462 -21.54 -2.73 14.27
C VAL A 462 -22.85 -2.33 14.94
N ASP A 463 -23.14 -2.95 16.09
CA ASP A 463 -24.36 -2.71 16.85
C ASP A 463 -24.62 -1.21 17.07
N ARG A 464 -25.82 -0.76 16.68
CA ARG A 464 -26.19 0.66 16.69
C ARG A 464 -26.25 1.24 18.10
N THR A 465 -26.58 0.43 19.11
CA THR A 465 -26.66 0.88 20.51
C THR A 465 -25.27 1.19 21.06
N ALA A 466 -24.25 0.43 20.64
CA ALA A 466 -22.86 0.67 21.00
C ALA A 466 -22.30 1.91 20.28
N VAL A 467 -22.58 2.07 18.98
CA VAL A 467 -21.99 3.13 18.14
C VAL A 467 -22.68 4.49 18.31
N GLY A 468 -24.00 4.51 18.51
CA GLY A 468 -24.84 5.73 18.55
C GLY A 468 -24.26 6.88 19.39
N PRO A 469 -23.84 6.65 20.65
CA PRO A 469 -23.26 7.70 21.51
C PRO A 469 -21.98 8.36 20.94
N HIS A 470 -21.27 7.67 20.05
CA HIS A 470 -20.00 8.11 19.48
C HIS A 470 -20.14 8.76 18.10
N VAL A 471 -21.32 8.66 17.46
CA VAL A 471 -21.56 9.18 16.10
C VAL A 471 -21.12 10.63 15.92
N PRO A 472 -21.43 11.58 16.83
CA PRO A 472 -21.00 12.97 16.65
C PRO A 472 -19.47 13.15 16.61
N ALA A 473 -18.72 12.35 17.36
CA ALA A 473 -17.25 12.43 17.40
C ALA A 473 -16.61 11.80 16.15
N LEU A 474 -17.09 10.61 15.76
CA LEU A 474 -16.67 9.92 14.54
C LEU A 474 -16.94 10.79 13.32
N PHE A 475 -18.11 11.40 13.27
CA PHE A 475 -18.50 12.25 12.17
C PHE A 475 -17.67 13.54 12.09
N ARG A 476 -17.42 14.23 13.22
CA ARG A 476 -16.49 15.38 13.21
C ARG A 476 -15.11 15.02 12.65
N SER A 477 -14.67 13.78 12.85
CA SER A 477 -13.41 13.29 12.28
C SER A 477 -13.50 13.19 10.76
N LEU A 478 -14.61 12.67 10.23
CA LEU A 478 -14.86 12.63 8.78
C LEU A 478 -14.94 14.04 8.17
N VAL A 479 -15.54 15.02 8.85
CA VAL A 479 -15.58 16.41 8.35
C VAL A 479 -14.17 16.99 8.20
N VAL A 480 -13.29 16.72 9.17
CA VAL A 480 -11.89 17.14 9.11
C VAL A 480 -11.19 16.44 7.93
N CYS A 481 -11.39 15.13 7.77
CA CYS A 481 -10.80 14.38 6.66
C CYS A 481 -11.37 14.78 5.29
N PHE A 482 -12.62 15.26 5.22
CA PHE A 482 -13.18 15.73 3.95
C PHE A 482 -12.57 17.08 3.52
N LYS A 483 -12.01 17.82 4.47
CA LYS A 483 -11.21 19.03 4.27
C LYS A 483 -9.70 18.72 4.34
N ASP A 484 -9.29 17.50 3.95
CA ASP A 484 -7.89 17.05 3.97
C ASP A 484 -7.13 17.30 2.67
N MET A 485 -5.90 17.80 2.76
CA MET A 485 -5.06 18.17 1.62
C MET A 485 -4.91 17.04 0.60
N SER A 486 -4.92 15.80 1.08
CA SER A 486 -4.78 14.60 0.26
C SER A 486 -6.13 14.18 -0.32
N TRP A 487 -6.25 14.16 -1.66
CA TRP A 487 -7.49 13.77 -2.31
C TRP A 487 -8.00 12.35 -1.95
N PRO A 488 -7.16 11.31 -1.72
CA PRO A 488 -7.65 9.99 -1.32
C PRO A 488 -8.38 10.04 0.03
N VAL A 489 -7.90 10.89 0.94
CA VAL A 489 -8.53 11.08 2.26
C VAL A 489 -9.87 11.79 2.10
N ARG A 490 -9.94 12.84 1.25
CA ARG A 490 -11.22 13.48 0.93
C ARG A 490 -12.22 12.50 0.35
N ASP A 491 -11.77 11.70 -0.59
CA ASP A 491 -12.61 10.74 -1.31
C ASP A 491 -13.20 9.70 -0.36
N ALA A 492 -12.35 9.10 0.48
CA ALA A 492 -12.75 8.17 1.51
C ALA A 492 -13.70 8.81 2.55
N ALA A 493 -13.38 10.02 3.01
CA ALA A 493 -14.20 10.76 3.97
C ALA A 493 -15.57 11.14 3.40
N CYS A 494 -15.63 11.51 2.13
CA CYS A 494 -16.86 11.87 1.42
C CYS A 494 -17.85 10.70 1.43
N ILE A 495 -17.39 9.52 0.98
CA ILE A 495 -18.19 8.31 0.98
C ILE A 495 -18.57 7.88 2.40
N ALA A 496 -17.62 7.93 3.33
CA ALA A 496 -17.87 7.58 4.73
C ALA A 496 -18.94 8.47 5.36
N ALA A 497 -18.90 9.78 5.12
CA ALA A 497 -19.87 10.74 5.63
C ALA A 497 -21.26 10.51 5.00
N GLY A 498 -21.33 10.19 3.71
CA GLY A 498 -22.60 9.85 3.06
C GLY A 498 -23.22 8.57 3.64
N ARG A 499 -22.39 7.55 3.92
CA ARG A 499 -22.82 6.31 4.61
C ARG A 499 -23.31 6.61 6.03
N ALA A 500 -22.59 7.46 6.76
CA ALA A 500 -22.94 7.89 8.10
C ALA A 500 -24.32 8.55 8.17
N VAL A 501 -24.62 9.48 7.26
CA VAL A 501 -25.93 10.15 7.19
C VAL A 501 -27.06 9.17 6.93
N LEU A 502 -26.86 8.20 6.04
CA LEU A 502 -27.90 7.20 5.76
C LEU A 502 -28.10 6.24 6.95
N ALA A 503 -27.03 5.88 7.64
CA ALA A 503 -27.08 4.99 8.78
C ALA A 503 -27.70 5.68 10.00
N TYR A 504 -27.35 6.94 10.32
CA TYR A 504 -27.74 7.66 11.54
C TYR A 504 -28.34 9.03 11.24
N PRO A 505 -29.51 9.11 10.56
CA PRO A 505 -30.06 10.38 10.08
C PRO A 505 -30.36 11.38 11.21
N GLU A 506 -30.85 10.92 12.36
CA GLU A 506 -31.23 11.82 13.46
C GLU A 506 -30.01 12.39 14.20
N GLU A 507 -29.02 11.56 14.48
CA GLU A 507 -27.76 11.99 15.12
C GLU A 507 -26.97 12.94 14.22
N MET A 508 -27.15 12.81 12.91
CA MET A 508 -26.47 13.60 11.89
C MET A 508 -27.21 14.90 11.52
N ARG A 509 -28.49 15.01 11.87
CA ARG A 509 -29.36 16.16 11.53
C ARG A 509 -28.76 17.53 11.91
N PRO A 510 -28.12 17.73 13.08
CA PRO A 510 -27.52 19.03 13.45
C PRO A 510 -26.41 19.52 12.52
N LEU A 511 -25.77 18.62 11.77
CA LEU A 511 -24.63 18.91 10.90
C LEU A 511 -24.96 18.69 9.41
N ALA A 512 -26.21 18.32 9.09
CA ALA A 512 -26.66 18.04 7.73
C ALA A 512 -26.45 19.25 6.80
N GLY A 513 -26.71 20.47 7.28
CA GLY A 513 -26.52 21.70 6.52
C GLY A 513 -25.06 21.95 6.11
N GLU A 514 -24.11 21.79 7.05
CA GLU A 514 -22.67 21.93 6.74
C GLU A 514 -22.24 20.88 5.70
N MET A 515 -22.71 19.65 5.83
CA MET A 515 -22.36 18.58 4.89
C MET A 515 -22.93 18.75 3.50
N LEU A 516 -24.19 19.15 3.40
CA LEU A 516 -24.80 19.48 2.12
C LEU A 516 -23.99 20.56 1.42
N GLY A 517 -23.60 21.62 2.13
CA GLY A 517 -22.72 22.65 1.61
C GLY A 517 -21.37 22.11 1.13
N LEU A 518 -20.72 21.24 1.92
CA LEU A 518 -19.44 20.64 1.55
C LEU A 518 -19.56 19.73 0.32
N TRP A 519 -20.52 18.82 0.27
CA TRP A 519 -20.69 17.92 -0.86
C TRP A 519 -21.04 18.68 -2.15
N LEU A 520 -21.94 19.67 -2.07
CA LEU A 520 -22.26 20.53 -3.21
C LEU A 520 -21.01 21.28 -3.71
N ALA A 521 -20.20 21.81 -2.81
CA ALA A 521 -18.94 22.46 -3.19
C ALA A 521 -17.94 21.50 -3.86
N HIS A 522 -17.90 20.23 -3.44
CA HIS A 522 -17.00 19.20 -3.98
C HIS A 522 -17.52 18.52 -5.25
N LEU A 523 -18.73 18.85 -5.72
CA LEU A 523 -19.14 18.48 -7.08
C LEU A 523 -18.29 19.19 -8.14
N ALA A 524 -17.65 20.31 -7.81
CA ALA A 524 -16.75 21.04 -8.71
C ALA A 524 -15.27 20.83 -8.36
N GLU A 525 -14.92 19.69 -7.76
CA GLU A 525 -13.54 19.38 -7.38
C GLU A 525 -12.73 18.88 -8.59
N ASN A 526 -11.41 19.06 -8.63
CA ASN A 526 -10.56 18.73 -9.78
C ASN A 526 -10.30 17.23 -10.01
N ILE A 527 -10.56 16.42 -9.00
CA ILE A 527 -10.42 14.96 -8.95
C ILE A 527 -11.79 14.34 -9.28
N PRO A 528 -11.91 13.64 -10.41
CA PRO A 528 -13.19 13.08 -10.87
C PRO A 528 -13.88 12.18 -9.85
N THR A 529 -13.12 11.35 -9.12
CA THR A 529 -13.70 10.44 -8.12
C THR A 529 -14.33 11.18 -6.95
N VAL A 530 -13.74 12.30 -6.51
CA VAL A 530 -14.30 13.14 -5.44
C VAL A 530 -15.62 13.78 -5.87
N ARG A 531 -15.73 14.23 -7.14
CA ARG A 531 -16.99 14.72 -7.70
C ARG A 531 -18.06 13.63 -7.70
N ALA A 532 -17.74 12.46 -8.25
CA ALA A 532 -18.66 11.32 -8.31
C ALA A 532 -19.12 10.86 -6.93
N ASN A 533 -18.20 10.78 -5.97
CA ASN A 533 -18.51 10.35 -4.61
C ASN A 533 -19.29 11.41 -3.82
N SER A 534 -19.09 12.69 -4.10
CA SER A 534 -19.92 13.77 -3.56
C SER A 534 -21.36 13.67 -4.03
N ALA A 535 -21.60 13.36 -5.31
CA ALA A 535 -22.94 13.09 -5.83
C ALA A 535 -23.58 11.88 -5.13
N VAL A 536 -22.84 10.78 -4.93
CA VAL A 536 -23.32 9.60 -4.21
C VAL A 536 -23.69 9.94 -2.76
N ALA A 537 -22.89 10.77 -2.09
CA ALA A 537 -23.17 11.21 -0.73
C ALA A 537 -24.43 12.11 -0.65
N LEU A 538 -24.62 13.03 -1.62
CA LEU A 538 -25.85 13.82 -1.75
C LEU A 538 -27.08 12.94 -1.99
N ALA A 539 -26.94 11.87 -2.79
CA ALA A 539 -28.00 10.88 -2.99
C ALA A 539 -28.41 10.20 -1.68
N LYS A 540 -27.45 9.91 -0.81
CA LYS A 540 -27.70 9.31 0.51
C LYS A 540 -28.38 10.32 1.44
N ALA A 541 -27.97 11.59 1.40
CA ALA A 541 -28.67 12.65 2.11
C ALA A 541 -30.12 12.81 1.62
N LEU A 542 -30.37 12.72 0.31
CA LEU A 542 -31.70 12.74 -0.27
C LEU A 542 -32.55 11.52 0.15
N ARG A 543 -31.95 10.34 0.28
CA ARG A 543 -32.64 9.16 0.84
C ARG A 543 -32.97 9.34 2.32
N ALA A 544 -32.09 9.98 3.09
CA ALA A 544 -32.25 10.17 4.53
C ALA A 544 -33.27 11.27 4.89
N TYR A 545 -33.20 12.42 4.21
CA TYR A 545 -33.96 13.63 4.55
C TYR A 545 -35.06 14.00 3.55
N GLY A 546 -35.09 13.34 2.37
CA GLY A 546 -36.15 13.50 1.40
C GLY A 546 -36.34 14.94 0.90
N GLU A 547 -37.56 15.45 1.01
CA GLU A 547 -37.97 16.75 0.47
C GLU A 547 -37.32 17.94 1.19
N GLU A 548 -36.72 17.74 2.37
CA GLU A 548 -35.96 18.78 3.06
C GLU A 548 -34.73 19.24 2.25
N VAL A 549 -34.11 18.32 1.48
CA VAL A 549 -32.87 18.59 0.74
C VAL A 549 -33.07 18.67 -0.78
N LEU A 550 -34.13 18.05 -1.31
CA LEU A 550 -34.38 17.98 -2.75
C LEU A 550 -34.36 19.36 -3.45
N PRO A 551 -35.00 20.42 -2.92
CA PRO A 551 -35.00 21.73 -3.58
C PRO A 551 -33.59 22.30 -3.78
N ALA A 552 -32.72 22.15 -2.77
CA ALA A 552 -31.34 22.61 -2.86
C ALA A 552 -30.53 21.82 -3.90
N LEU A 553 -30.76 20.51 -4.02
CA LEU A 553 -30.10 19.67 -5.02
C LEU A 553 -30.55 20.03 -6.45
N LEU A 554 -31.84 20.28 -6.65
CA LEU A 554 -32.36 20.68 -7.96
C LEU A 554 -31.89 22.08 -8.36
N ALA A 555 -31.84 23.02 -7.41
CA ALA A 555 -31.28 24.36 -7.67
C ALA A 555 -29.81 24.29 -8.05
N ALA A 556 -29.01 23.48 -7.35
CA ALA A 556 -27.61 23.27 -7.70
C ALA A 556 -27.44 22.58 -9.06
N LEU A 557 -28.26 21.56 -9.35
CA LEU A 557 -28.24 20.88 -10.64
C LEU A 557 -28.54 21.85 -11.80
N ASP A 558 -29.56 22.69 -11.65
CA ASP A 558 -29.96 23.68 -12.66
C ASP A 558 -28.89 24.74 -12.90
N ASP A 559 -28.21 25.20 -11.84
CA ASP A 559 -27.12 26.17 -11.93
C ASP A 559 -25.86 25.57 -12.58
N MET A 560 -25.56 24.31 -12.28
CA MET A 560 -24.26 23.72 -12.59
C MET A 560 -24.19 23.00 -13.94
N LEU A 561 -25.30 22.41 -14.40
CA LEU A 561 -25.29 21.43 -15.50
C LEU A 561 -24.73 21.99 -16.81
N LEU A 562 -25.00 23.26 -17.13
CA LEU A 562 -24.58 23.88 -18.39
C LEU A 562 -23.39 24.85 -18.27
N ARG A 563 -22.71 24.91 -17.12
CA ARG A 563 -21.54 25.77 -16.90
C ARG A 563 -20.36 25.48 -17.82
N ALA A 564 -20.26 24.29 -18.40
CA ALA A 564 -19.26 23.96 -19.41
C ALA A 564 -19.29 24.90 -20.63
N HIS A 565 -20.41 25.57 -20.93
CA HIS A 565 -20.48 26.62 -21.97
C HIS A 565 -19.62 27.85 -21.63
N GLU A 566 -19.35 28.10 -20.36
CA GLU A 566 -18.48 29.19 -19.88
C GLU A 566 -16.99 28.83 -20.01
N GLN A 567 -16.66 27.60 -20.42
CA GLN A 567 -15.28 27.13 -20.51
C GLN A 567 -14.55 27.80 -21.68
N ALA A 568 -13.42 28.43 -21.40
CA ALA A 568 -12.56 29.00 -22.43
C ALA A 568 -11.96 27.90 -23.34
N ALA A 569 -11.88 28.16 -24.65
CA ALA A 569 -11.33 27.22 -25.64
C ALA A 569 -9.87 26.84 -25.37
N GLU A 570 -9.10 27.78 -24.80
CA GLU A 570 -7.69 27.61 -24.43
C GLU A 570 -7.48 26.93 -23.06
N SER A 571 -8.47 26.18 -22.55
CA SER A 571 -8.31 25.36 -21.35
C SER A 571 -7.30 24.25 -21.63
N SER A 572 -6.01 24.57 -21.52
CA SER A 572 -4.94 23.63 -21.78
C SER A 572 -4.81 22.68 -20.60
N LYS A 573 -4.67 21.39 -20.90
CA LYS A 573 -4.05 20.41 -19.98
C LYS A 573 -2.82 21.10 -19.40
N TYR A 574 -2.80 21.29 -18.08
CA TYR A 574 -1.68 21.90 -17.34
C TYR A 574 -1.55 23.44 -17.40
N SER A 575 -2.55 24.20 -17.86
CA SER A 575 -2.50 25.68 -17.89
C SER A 575 -2.12 26.33 -16.55
N GLY A 576 -2.59 25.75 -15.44
CA GLY A 576 -2.27 26.14 -14.07
C GLY A 576 -1.21 25.27 -13.36
N LEU A 577 -0.70 24.23 -14.03
CA LEU A 577 0.38 23.40 -13.49
C LEU A 577 1.69 23.95 -14.04
N SER A 578 2.45 24.64 -13.18
CA SER A 578 3.82 24.99 -13.53
C SER A 578 4.56 23.72 -13.97
N ASN A 579 5.05 23.72 -15.23
CA ASN A 579 5.97 22.69 -15.73
C ASN A 579 7.32 22.69 -14.98
N GLU A 580 7.50 23.59 -14.00
CA GLU A 580 8.64 23.66 -13.09
C GLU A 580 8.47 22.78 -11.84
N THR A 581 7.48 21.88 -11.80
CA THR A 581 7.58 20.80 -10.81
C THR A 581 8.71 19.87 -11.23
N LYS A 582 9.61 19.53 -10.29
CA LYS A 582 10.68 18.53 -10.48
C LYS A 582 10.19 17.16 -11.01
N PHE A 583 8.88 16.94 -11.01
CA PHE A 583 8.21 15.69 -11.38
C PHE A 583 7.45 15.77 -12.73
N GLY A 584 7.46 16.91 -13.41
CA GLY A 584 6.82 17.05 -14.73
C GLY A 584 7.41 16.08 -15.76
N VAL A 585 6.55 15.42 -16.54
CA VAL A 585 6.93 14.37 -17.50
C VAL A 585 7.99 14.86 -18.51
N ALA A 586 7.97 16.14 -18.88
CA ALA A 586 8.95 16.73 -19.80
C ALA A 586 10.33 16.98 -19.15
N ALA A 587 10.37 17.48 -17.90
CA ALA A 587 11.62 17.71 -17.16
C ALA A 587 12.27 16.39 -16.71
N ARG A 588 11.43 15.39 -16.38
CA ARG A 588 11.85 14.02 -16.06
C ARG A 588 12.49 13.35 -17.28
N LYS A 589 11.81 13.38 -18.45
CA LYS A 589 12.30 12.77 -19.69
C LYS A 589 13.63 13.37 -20.21
N ALA A 590 13.90 14.64 -19.90
CA ALA A 590 15.15 15.30 -20.26
C ALA A 590 16.34 14.90 -19.36
N ARG A 591 16.08 14.33 -18.17
CA ARG A 591 17.10 14.03 -17.16
C ARG A 591 17.06 12.59 -16.64
N ASP A 592 16.28 11.71 -17.27
CA ASP A 592 16.11 10.29 -16.88
C ASP A 592 17.42 9.48 -16.87
N ASN A 593 18.48 9.99 -17.52
CA ASN A 593 19.82 9.40 -17.53
C ASN A 593 20.88 10.28 -16.84
N ASP A 594 20.49 11.36 -16.16
CA ASP A 594 21.41 12.27 -15.46
C ASP A 594 21.78 11.65 -14.09
N PRO A 595 23.02 11.17 -13.89
CA PRO A 595 23.42 10.55 -12.63
C PRO A 595 23.23 11.48 -11.44
N GLN A 596 23.34 12.80 -11.61
CA GLN A 596 23.15 13.78 -10.53
C GLN A 596 21.69 13.91 -10.07
N VAL A 597 20.72 13.49 -10.90
CA VAL A 597 19.29 13.44 -10.54
C VAL A 597 18.90 12.13 -9.87
N HIS A 598 19.68 11.08 -10.09
CA HIS A 598 19.38 9.73 -9.60
C HIS A 598 20.30 9.27 -8.45
N SER A 599 21.33 10.03 -8.13
CA SER A 599 22.20 9.85 -6.94
C SER A 599 21.61 10.58 -5.73
N ASP A 600 21.80 10.03 -4.53
CA ASP A 600 21.41 10.62 -3.23
C ASP A 600 19.93 11.07 -3.14
N GLN A 601 19.04 10.49 -3.95
CA GLN A 601 17.61 10.78 -3.87
C GLN A 601 16.99 10.11 -2.65
N GLU A 602 16.10 10.84 -1.97
CA GLU A 602 15.27 10.28 -0.91
C GLU A 602 14.28 9.29 -1.54
N MET A 603 14.45 7.99 -1.25
CA MET A 603 13.59 6.94 -1.81
C MET A 603 12.21 7.01 -1.15
N PHE A 604 11.23 7.49 -1.91
CA PHE A 604 9.84 7.51 -1.46
C PHE A 604 9.19 6.14 -1.66
N SER A 605 9.01 5.36 -0.59
CA SER A 605 8.04 4.27 -0.58
C SER A 605 6.62 4.82 -0.75
N CYS A 606 5.99 4.41 -1.85
CA CYS A 606 4.55 4.44 -2.14
C CYS A 606 3.76 5.57 -1.44
N GLY A 607 3.79 6.81 -1.97
CA GLY A 607 2.90 7.95 -1.65
C GLY A 607 2.84 8.47 -0.20
N SER A 608 3.05 7.61 0.79
CA SER A 608 2.65 7.69 2.20
C SER A 608 3.73 8.29 3.11
N LEU A 609 4.92 8.57 2.56
CA LEU A 609 6.10 9.02 3.30
C LEU A 609 6.23 10.54 3.49
N MET A 610 5.34 11.36 2.90
CA MET A 610 5.24 12.77 3.30
C MET A 610 4.57 12.85 4.68
N ALA A 611 5.28 12.42 5.73
CA ALA A 611 4.88 12.78 7.09
C ALA A 611 5.05 14.30 7.22
N ARG A 612 4.09 14.95 7.88
CA ARG A 612 4.20 16.33 8.36
C ARG A 612 5.43 16.47 9.27
N PHE A 613 6.60 16.74 8.71
CA PHE A 613 7.83 16.95 9.47
C PHE A 613 8.06 18.41 9.86
N SER A 614 7.16 19.34 9.52
CA SER A 614 7.24 20.71 10.04
C SER A 614 6.10 21.03 11.02
N THR A 615 6.50 21.70 12.09
CA THR A 615 5.66 22.32 13.12
C THR A 615 4.93 23.57 12.65
N SER A 616 5.12 24.00 11.39
CA SER A 616 4.30 25.04 10.77
C SER A 616 3.02 24.43 10.23
N TYR A 617 1.86 25.01 10.55
CA TYR A 617 0.57 24.74 9.92
C TYR A 617 0.54 25.07 8.40
N LEU A 618 1.69 25.40 7.82
CA LEU A 618 1.93 25.78 6.43
C LEU A 618 3.08 24.92 5.91
N ILE A 619 2.78 23.74 5.35
CA ILE A 619 3.72 22.96 4.54
C ILE A 619 3.02 22.62 3.23
N LYS A 620 3.73 22.89 2.14
CA LYS A 620 3.36 22.58 0.76
C LYS A 620 3.08 21.08 0.60
N SER A 621 1.95 20.80 -0.05
CA SER A 621 1.40 19.53 -0.51
C SER A 621 2.29 18.28 -0.32
N ASP A 622 1.77 17.30 0.40
CA ASP A 622 2.11 15.90 0.13
C ASP A 622 1.85 15.64 -1.36
N GLY A 623 2.65 14.81 -2.03
CA GLY A 623 2.61 14.62 -3.50
C GLY A 623 1.30 14.05 -4.07
N CYS A 624 0.20 14.13 -3.33
CA CYS A 624 -1.16 13.76 -3.67
C CYS A 624 -2.06 15.01 -3.72
N MET A 625 -1.64 16.00 -4.52
CA MET A 625 -2.34 17.25 -4.91
C MET A 625 -3.21 17.93 -3.84
N ASP A 626 -2.72 19.11 -3.44
CA ASP A 626 -3.41 20.16 -2.69
C ASP A 626 -4.86 20.38 -3.16
N HIS A 627 -5.73 20.73 -2.21
CA HIS A 627 -7.12 21.11 -2.43
C HIS A 627 -7.27 22.21 -3.49
N GLY A 628 -8.51 22.40 -3.96
CA GLY A 628 -8.98 23.62 -4.61
C GLY A 628 -8.87 24.91 -3.77
N PHE A 629 -7.73 25.16 -3.12
CA PHE A 629 -7.27 26.45 -2.63
C PHE A 629 -6.07 27.00 -3.43
N SER A 630 -5.44 26.20 -4.29
CA SER A 630 -4.31 26.65 -5.11
C SER A 630 -4.63 26.86 -6.59
N ARG A 631 -5.74 26.29 -7.12
CA ARG A 631 -6.27 26.69 -8.44
C ARG A 631 -7.77 26.87 -8.45
N ASP A 632 -8.24 27.76 -9.31
CA ASP A 632 -9.65 27.96 -9.55
C ASP A 632 -10.29 26.72 -10.18
N LYS A 633 -11.55 26.49 -9.79
CA LYS A 633 -12.38 25.40 -10.34
C LYS A 633 -12.79 25.76 -11.76
N GLU A 634 -12.68 24.81 -12.67
CA GLU A 634 -13.03 25.06 -14.06
C GLU A 634 -14.53 24.83 -14.31
N PRO A 635 -15.20 25.68 -15.10
CA PRO A 635 -16.62 25.52 -15.40
C PRO A 635 -17.02 24.12 -15.91
N TRP A 636 -16.17 23.45 -16.69
CA TRP A 636 -16.45 22.08 -17.15
C TRP A 636 -16.47 21.05 -16.00
N GLU A 637 -15.64 21.23 -14.97
CA GLU A 637 -15.60 20.35 -13.78
C GLU A 637 -16.90 20.47 -12.98
N VAL A 638 -17.49 21.68 -12.97
CA VAL A 638 -18.79 21.94 -12.33
C VAL A 638 -19.91 21.18 -13.04
N SER A 639 -19.94 21.23 -14.38
CA SER A 639 -20.92 20.46 -15.17
C SER A 639 -20.71 18.95 -15.06
N ASP A 640 -19.46 18.49 -15.01
CA ASP A 640 -19.13 17.07 -14.82
C ASP A 640 -19.70 16.53 -13.49
N GLY A 641 -19.51 17.26 -12.39
CA GLY A 641 -20.13 16.94 -11.11
C GLY A 641 -21.66 16.97 -11.15
N ALA A 642 -22.25 17.93 -11.88
CA ALA A 642 -23.70 18.03 -12.05
C ALA A 642 -24.28 16.82 -12.81
N VAL A 643 -23.56 16.26 -13.79
CA VAL A 643 -23.96 15.02 -14.48
C VAL A 643 -23.99 13.83 -13.52
N HIS A 644 -23.00 13.72 -12.63
CA HIS A 644 -23.03 12.72 -11.55
C HIS A 644 -24.21 12.95 -10.58
N LEU A 645 -24.46 14.21 -10.18
CA LEU A 645 -25.62 14.54 -9.33
C LEU A 645 -26.94 14.17 -10.02
N LEU A 646 -27.10 14.48 -11.31
CA LEU A 646 -28.26 14.13 -12.12
C LEU A 646 -28.50 12.62 -12.11
N ARG A 647 -27.45 11.82 -12.33
CA ARG A 647 -27.52 10.35 -12.25
C ARG A 647 -28.08 9.89 -10.91
N GLU A 648 -27.53 10.42 -9.83
CA GLU A 648 -27.92 10.00 -8.49
C GLU A 648 -29.33 10.46 -8.10
N VAL A 649 -29.70 11.70 -8.43
CA VAL A 649 -31.06 12.23 -8.20
C VAL A 649 -32.08 11.46 -9.03
N ALA A 650 -31.76 11.11 -10.28
CA ALA A 650 -32.65 10.31 -11.13
C ALA A 650 -33.01 8.98 -10.47
N VAL A 651 -32.04 8.30 -9.87
CA VAL A 651 -32.25 7.01 -9.17
C VAL A 651 -33.15 7.16 -7.93
N VAL A 652 -33.04 8.26 -7.18
CA VAL A 652 -33.76 8.44 -5.91
C VAL A 652 -35.11 9.15 -6.07
N ARG A 653 -35.22 10.07 -7.04
CA ARG A 653 -36.39 10.92 -7.34
C ARG A 653 -36.55 11.10 -8.87
N PRO A 654 -36.89 10.04 -9.61
CA PRO A 654 -37.00 10.08 -11.09
C PRO A 654 -38.02 11.10 -11.62
N GLN A 655 -39.05 11.40 -10.83
CA GLN A 655 -40.06 12.41 -11.15
C GLN A 655 -39.52 13.85 -11.14
N ALA A 656 -38.41 14.10 -10.44
CA ALA A 656 -37.77 15.41 -10.41
C ALA A 656 -36.98 15.70 -11.69
N ILE A 657 -36.63 14.65 -12.45
CA ILE A 657 -35.92 14.79 -13.72
C ILE A 657 -36.91 15.13 -14.81
N THR A 658 -36.80 16.34 -15.35
CA THR A 658 -37.62 16.87 -16.46
C THR A 658 -36.87 16.84 -17.79
N GLU A 659 -37.59 17.18 -18.88
CA GLU A 659 -37.05 17.21 -20.24
C GLU A 659 -35.82 18.12 -20.39
N LYS A 660 -35.78 19.25 -19.65
CA LYS A 660 -34.65 20.20 -19.65
C LYS A 660 -33.30 19.54 -19.31
N HIS A 661 -33.30 18.51 -18.46
CA HIS A 661 -32.07 17.83 -18.10
C HIS A 661 -31.58 16.90 -19.21
N PHE A 662 -32.49 16.33 -20.00
CA PHE A 662 -32.11 15.55 -21.19
C PHE A 662 -31.60 16.47 -22.31
N GLU A 663 -32.25 17.61 -22.52
CA GLU A 663 -31.78 18.65 -23.44
C GLU A 663 -30.35 19.10 -23.07
N ALA A 664 -30.10 19.35 -21.78
CA ALA A 664 -28.76 19.68 -21.31
C ALA A 664 -27.74 18.55 -21.55
N LEU A 665 -28.09 17.27 -21.35
CA LEU A 665 -27.18 16.15 -21.68
C LEU A 665 -26.85 16.08 -23.18
N VAL A 666 -27.80 16.39 -24.05
CA VAL A 666 -27.56 16.48 -25.51
C VAL A 666 -26.59 17.60 -25.81
N GLU A 667 -26.78 18.78 -25.22
CA GLU A 667 -25.88 19.92 -25.38
C GLU A 667 -24.47 19.58 -24.90
N LEU A 668 -24.33 19.05 -23.68
CA LEU A 668 -23.04 18.69 -23.10
C LEU A 668 -22.29 17.66 -23.94
N GLY A 669 -22.97 16.63 -24.45
CA GLY A 669 -22.34 15.64 -25.33
C GLY A 669 -21.98 16.19 -26.72
N SER A 670 -22.50 17.36 -27.08
CA SER A 670 -22.19 18.02 -28.36
C SER A 670 -21.08 19.08 -28.23
N LEU A 671 -20.60 19.35 -27.02
CA LEU A 671 -19.56 20.35 -26.79
C LEU A 671 -18.20 19.83 -27.27
N SER A 672 -17.52 20.59 -28.11
CA SER A 672 -16.16 20.25 -28.56
C SER A 672 -15.26 21.47 -28.61
N THR A 673 -15.65 22.54 -27.92
CA THR A 673 -15.04 23.88 -27.99
C THR A 673 -13.80 24.02 -27.11
N PHE A 674 -13.54 23.06 -26.21
CA PHE A 674 -12.42 23.09 -25.26
C PHE A 674 -11.80 21.69 -25.09
N GLN A 675 -10.54 21.64 -24.63
CA GLN A 675 -9.76 20.40 -24.61
C GLN A 675 -10.37 19.29 -23.73
N HIS A 676 -10.94 19.67 -22.58
CA HIS A 676 -11.51 18.74 -21.60
C HIS A 676 -12.93 18.26 -21.93
N ALA A 677 -13.50 18.67 -23.08
CA ALA A 677 -14.87 18.30 -23.44
C ALA A 677 -15.05 16.77 -23.49
N TYR A 678 -14.06 16.03 -24.00
CA TYR A 678 -14.13 14.57 -24.03
C TYR A 678 -14.04 13.89 -22.65
N ASN A 679 -13.45 14.55 -21.64
CA ASN A 679 -13.53 14.07 -20.26
C ASN A 679 -14.96 14.19 -19.72
N LEU A 680 -15.65 15.29 -20.05
CA LEU A 680 -17.06 15.46 -19.70
C LEU A 680 -17.95 14.47 -20.47
N HIS A 681 -17.65 14.20 -21.75
CA HIS A 681 -18.39 13.22 -22.55
C HIS A 681 -18.28 11.81 -21.98
N GLU A 682 -17.08 11.40 -21.53
CA GLU A 682 -16.87 10.13 -20.80
C GLU A 682 -17.87 10.00 -19.64
N THR A 683 -18.02 11.05 -18.84
CA THR A 683 -18.97 11.08 -17.73
C THR A 683 -20.43 11.05 -18.19
N VAL A 684 -20.80 11.84 -19.20
CA VAL A 684 -22.15 11.87 -19.78
C VAL A 684 -22.56 10.48 -20.26
N TRP A 685 -21.73 9.82 -21.06
CA TRP A 685 -22.03 8.49 -21.61
C TRP A 685 -22.00 7.41 -20.55
N GLY A 686 -21.10 7.50 -19.56
CA GLY A 686 -21.06 6.61 -18.41
C GLY A 686 -22.31 6.71 -17.52
N CYS A 687 -22.97 7.88 -17.48
CA CYS A 687 -24.16 8.10 -16.64
C CYS A 687 -25.50 7.88 -17.39
N LEU A 688 -25.51 8.04 -18.71
CA LEU A 688 -26.74 8.13 -19.51
C LEU A 688 -27.65 6.91 -19.35
N ARG A 689 -27.05 5.71 -19.34
CA ARG A 689 -27.80 4.46 -19.24
C ARG A 689 -28.59 4.38 -17.93
N THR A 690 -27.95 4.72 -16.81
CA THR A 690 -28.52 4.71 -15.47
C THR A 690 -29.61 5.77 -15.32
N ILE A 691 -29.39 6.98 -15.85
CA ILE A 691 -30.40 8.06 -15.87
C ILE A 691 -31.64 7.60 -16.63
N GLY A 692 -31.46 7.05 -17.83
CA GLY A 692 -32.56 6.53 -18.65
C GLY A 692 -33.34 5.42 -17.95
N GLU A 693 -32.63 4.52 -17.27
CA GLU A 693 -33.22 3.42 -16.50
C GLU A 693 -34.15 3.89 -15.39
N ALA A 694 -33.68 4.87 -14.62
CA ALA A 694 -34.41 5.42 -13.49
C ALA A 694 -35.66 6.21 -13.92
N VAL A 695 -35.55 6.99 -15.00
CA VAL A 695 -36.68 7.79 -15.54
C VAL A 695 -37.68 6.95 -16.33
N GLY A 696 -37.22 5.83 -16.91
CA GLY A 696 -38.03 4.85 -17.62
C GLY A 696 -38.02 5.00 -19.15
N LYS A 697 -38.16 3.85 -19.84
CA LYS A 697 -38.07 3.74 -21.32
C LYS A 697 -38.97 4.72 -22.09
N PRO A 698 -40.27 4.92 -21.75
CA PRO A 698 -41.14 5.76 -22.56
C PRO A 698 -40.70 7.23 -22.60
N ARG A 699 -40.21 7.75 -21.48
CA ARG A 699 -39.71 9.13 -21.37
C ARG A 699 -38.36 9.26 -22.04
N PHE A 700 -37.43 8.34 -21.75
CA PHE A 700 -36.09 8.34 -22.33
C PHE A 700 -36.10 8.27 -23.87
N LYS A 701 -36.97 7.44 -24.46
CA LYS A 701 -37.07 7.28 -25.94
C LYS A 701 -37.40 8.58 -26.68
N ARG A 702 -37.99 9.58 -26.02
CA ARG A 702 -38.28 10.89 -26.63
C ARG A 702 -37.00 11.66 -26.98
N HIS A 703 -35.94 11.43 -26.20
CA HIS A 703 -34.63 12.09 -26.32
C HIS A 703 -33.59 11.23 -27.03
N LEU A 704 -33.82 9.92 -27.13
CA LEU A 704 -32.86 8.95 -27.64
C LEU A 704 -32.25 9.35 -29.01
N ARG A 705 -33.06 9.87 -29.94
CA ARG A 705 -32.56 10.31 -31.25
C ARG A 705 -31.52 11.44 -31.11
N GLN A 706 -31.81 12.44 -30.28
CA GLN A 706 -30.94 13.60 -30.09
C GLN A 706 -29.66 13.21 -29.35
N LEU A 707 -29.74 12.29 -28.39
CA LEU A 707 -28.59 11.77 -27.66
C LEU A 707 -27.69 10.87 -28.52
N LEU A 708 -28.26 10.13 -29.47
CA LEU A 708 -27.49 9.23 -30.34
C LEU A 708 -26.54 9.97 -31.28
N VAL A 709 -26.87 11.21 -31.68
CA VAL A 709 -26.03 11.99 -32.60
C VAL A 709 -24.64 12.24 -32.02
N PRO A 710 -24.48 12.95 -30.88
CA PRO A 710 -23.18 13.15 -30.26
C PRO A 710 -22.53 11.83 -29.78
N LEU A 711 -23.32 10.90 -29.23
CA LEU A 711 -22.81 9.61 -28.75
C LEU A 711 -22.11 8.79 -29.85
N LEU A 712 -22.70 8.74 -31.06
CA LEU A 712 -22.11 8.02 -32.19
C LEU A 712 -20.87 8.72 -32.75
N ALA A 713 -20.83 10.06 -32.70
CA ALA A 713 -19.64 10.83 -33.06
C ALA A 713 -18.46 10.50 -32.12
N ASP A 714 -18.74 10.40 -30.82
CA ASP A 714 -17.73 10.08 -29.81
C ASP A 714 -17.21 8.65 -29.85
N CYS A 715 -17.91 7.71 -30.50
CA CYS A 715 -17.37 6.37 -30.72
C CYS A 715 -16.08 6.36 -31.56
N ARG A 716 -15.73 7.49 -32.20
CA ARG A 716 -14.57 7.65 -33.10
C ARG A 716 -13.90 9.03 -32.98
N CYS A 717 -14.02 9.70 -31.83
CA CYS A 717 -13.48 11.05 -31.64
C CYS A 717 -11.96 11.11 -31.45
N GLY A 718 -11.27 9.97 -31.38
CA GLY A 718 -9.84 9.87 -31.13
C GLY A 718 -9.43 9.98 -29.66
N HIS A 719 -10.37 10.20 -28.75
CA HIS A 719 -10.12 10.23 -27.30
C HIS A 719 -10.48 8.88 -26.66
N GLN A 720 -9.47 8.06 -26.36
CA GLN A 720 -9.63 6.64 -25.98
C GLN A 720 -10.68 6.37 -24.89
N LEU A 721 -10.70 7.17 -23.81
CA LEU A 721 -11.64 6.97 -22.71
C LEU A 721 -13.08 7.36 -23.10
N ALA A 722 -13.24 8.40 -23.89
CA ALA A 722 -14.54 8.85 -24.37
C ALA A 722 -15.10 7.87 -25.41
N GLU A 723 -14.25 7.37 -26.31
CA GLU A 723 -14.61 6.31 -27.27
C GLU A 723 -15.06 5.05 -26.56
N ALA A 724 -14.31 4.59 -25.54
CA ALA A 724 -14.67 3.40 -24.77
C ALA A 724 -16.01 3.58 -24.02
N ALA A 725 -16.21 4.74 -23.36
CA ALA A 725 -17.46 5.05 -22.66
C ALA A 725 -18.65 5.15 -23.63
N ALA A 726 -18.46 5.79 -24.79
CA ALA A 726 -19.49 5.92 -25.83
C ALA A 726 -19.87 4.56 -26.42
N GLN A 727 -18.90 3.73 -26.78
CA GLN A 727 -19.13 2.39 -27.33
C GLN A 727 -19.86 1.50 -26.31
N LEU A 728 -19.42 1.50 -25.05
CA LEU A 728 -20.10 0.78 -23.98
C LEU A 728 -21.54 1.28 -23.79
N CYS A 729 -21.75 2.59 -23.82
CA CYS A 729 -23.08 3.18 -23.69
C CYS A 729 -24.00 2.77 -24.85
N VAL A 730 -23.50 2.76 -26.10
CA VAL A 730 -24.23 2.25 -27.27
C VAL A 730 -24.66 0.80 -27.08
N GLU A 731 -23.76 -0.07 -26.65
CA GLU A 731 -24.06 -1.48 -26.40
C GLU A 731 -25.13 -1.64 -25.31
N GLN A 732 -24.97 -0.93 -24.20
CA GLN A 732 -25.92 -0.96 -23.08
C GLN A 732 -27.31 -0.42 -23.46
N LEU A 733 -27.37 0.67 -24.23
CA LEU A 733 -28.62 1.26 -24.71
C LEU A 733 -29.30 0.35 -25.74
N ARG A 734 -28.55 -0.22 -26.69
CA ARG A 734 -29.07 -1.17 -27.68
C ARG A 734 -29.67 -2.40 -27.00
N ALA A 735 -28.96 -2.98 -26.03
CA ALA A 735 -29.43 -4.11 -25.26
C ALA A 735 -30.70 -3.78 -24.46
N TRP A 736 -30.74 -2.62 -23.81
CA TRP A 736 -31.85 -2.25 -22.93
C TRP A 736 -33.11 -1.78 -23.68
N VAL A 737 -32.95 -0.91 -24.68
CA VAL A 737 -34.07 -0.38 -25.48
C VAL A 737 -34.64 -1.46 -26.40
N GLY A 738 -33.79 -2.38 -26.85
CA GLY A 738 -34.10 -3.44 -27.81
C GLY A 738 -33.48 -3.14 -29.18
N PRO A 739 -32.79 -4.08 -29.84
CA PRO A 739 -32.02 -3.82 -31.06
C PRO A 739 -32.83 -3.21 -32.22
N GLY A 740 -34.04 -3.73 -32.48
CA GLY A 740 -34.89 -3.22 -33.56
C GLY A 740 -35.44 -1.83 -33.28
N ILE A 741 -35.75 -1.53 -32.00
CA ILE A 741 -36.18 -0.19 -31.60
C ILE A 741 -35.01 0.77 -31.70
N PHE A 742 -33.85 0.41 -31.16
CA PHE A 742 -32.62 1.21 -31.23
C PHE A 742 -32.27 1.57 -32.67
N ALA A 743 -32.35 0.60 -33.60
CA ALA A 743 -32.11 0.84 -35.02
C ALA A 743 -33.05 1.91 -35.62
N GLY A 744 -34.32 1.95 -35.19
CA GLY A 744 -35.28 2.98 -35.65
C GLY A 744 -35.00 4.40 -35.16
N TYR A 745 -34.11 4.57 -34.17
CA TYR A 745 -33.67 5.88 -33.67
C TYR A 745 -32.31 6.32 -34.24
N LEU A 746 -31.62 5.46 -34.97
CA LEU A 746 -30.35 5.83 -35.60
C LEU A 746 -30.55 6.94 -36.64
N PRO A 747 -29.58 7.86 -36.78
CA PRO A 747 -29.58 8.82 -37.88
C PRO A 747 -29.62 8.13 -39.24
N GLU A 748 -30.21 8.80 -40.24
CA GLU A 748 -30.26 8.27 -41.61
C GLU A 748 -28.84 7.99 -42.14
N GLY A 749 -28.65 6.82 -42.76
CA GLY A 749 -27.36 6.38 -43.31
C GLY A 749 -26.44 5.64 -42.33
N VAL A 750 -26.81 5.49 -41.06
CA VAL A 750 -26.04 4.68 -40.09
C VAL A 750 -26.50 3.22 -40.12
N ASP A 751 -25.61 2.31 -40.49
CA ASP A 751 -25.90 0.86 -40.49
C ASP A 751 -25.90 0.30 -39.06
N ALA A 752 -27.07 -0.18 -38.60
CA ALA A 752 -27.26 -0.79 -37.29
C ALA A 752 -26.39 -2.04 -37.05
N SER A 753 -25.92 -2.71 -38.10
CA SER A 753 -25.03 -3.88 -38.00
C SER A 753 -23.58 -3.52 -37.64
N LEU A 754 -23.18 -2.27 -37.86
CA LEU A 754 -21.85 -1.75 -37.57
C LEU A 754 -21.75 -1.08 -36.18
N VAL A 755 -22.88 -0.97 -35.47
CA VAL A 755 -23.00 -0.27 -34.19
C VAL A 755 -23.11 -1.31 -33.05
N GLY A 756 -22.03 -1.46 -32.27
CA GLY A 756 -21.96 -2.35 -31.10
C GLY A 756 -21.57 -3.81 -31.38
N ASN A 757 -20.80 -4.07 -32.44
CA ASN A 757 -20.19 -5.39 -32.69
C ASN A 757 -18.70 -5.37 -32.31
N HIS A 758 -18.39 -5.18 -31.03
CA HIS A 758 -17.13 -5.66 -30.45
C HIS A 758 -17.40 -7.01 -29.80
N ALA A 759 -17.25 -8.09 -30.57
CA ALA A 759 -17.26 -9.42 -30.02
C ALA A 759 -16.16 -9.51 -28.94
N ALA A 760 -16.57 -9.91 -27.74
CA ALA A 760 -15.70 -10.20 -26.61
C ALA A 760 -14.49 -11.06 -27.06
N GLY A 761 -13.29 -10.59 -26.76
CA GLY A 761 -12.08 -11.39 -26.90
C GLY A 761 -12.15 -12.59 -25.94
N GLN A 762 -12.55 -13.75 -26.45
CA GLN A 762 -12.20 -15.02 -25.83
C GLN A 762 -10.68 -15.22 -26.00
N PRO A 763 -9.94 -15.67 -24.97
CA PRO A 763 -8.54 -16.01 -25.12
C PRO A 763 -8.43 -17.31 -25.92
N GLY A 764 -8.28 -17.18 -27.23
CA GLY A 764 -7.95 -18.29 -28.12
C GLY A 764 -6.49 -18.68 -27.97
N SER A 765 -6.26 -19.91 -27.53
CA SER A 765 -5.00 -20.64 -27.60
C SER A 765 -4.38 -20.60 -29.00
N GLY A 766 -3.12 -20.17 -29.13
CA GLY A 766 -2.34 -20.34 -30.35
C GLY A 766 -1.14 -19.39 -30.42
N GLY A 767 0.07 -19.92 -30.27
CA GLY A 767 1.32 -19.17 -30.22
C GLY A 767 1.78 -18.57 -31.56
N GLY A 768 2.60 -17.52 -31.47
CA GLY A 768 3.40 -16.98 -32.58
C GLY A 768 3.94 -15.57 -32.36
N GLY A 769 5.22 -15.46 -31.98
CA GLY A 769 6.23 -14.41 -32.29
C GLY A 769 5.92 -12.89 -32.20
N PRO A 770 6.79 -12.06 -31.57
CA PRO A 770 6.62 -10.61 -31.55
C PRO A 770 7.26 -9.96 -32.79
N GLY A 771 6.51 -9.09 -33.48
CA GLY A 771 7.09 -8.19 -34.49
C GLY A 771 6.21 -7.94 -35.71
N GLY A 772 5.16 -7.13 -35.57
CA GLY A 772 4.41 -6.60 -36.71
C GLY A 772 3.37 -5.55 -36.29
N PRO A 773 3.24 -4.41 -36.99
CA PRO A 773 2.25 -3.40 -36.65
C PRO A 773 0.84 -3.93 -36.91
N MET A 774 -0.06 -3.75 -35.94
CA MET A 774 -1.48 -4.09 -36.08
C MET A 774 -2.07 -3.42 -37.33
N ARG A 775 -2.52 -4.24 -38.28
CA ARG A 775 -3.30 -3.77 -39.44
C ARG A 775 -4.69 -3.32 -38.96
N ARG A 776 -5.02 -2.04 -39.17
CA ARG A 776 -6.39 -1.52 -39.05
C ARG A 776 -7.30 -2.14 -40.13
N PRO A 777 -8.60 -2.40 -39.86
CA PRO A 777 -9.56 -2.80 -40.90
C PRO A 777 -9.85 -1.66 -41.88
N PRO A 778 -10.39 -1.94 -43.09
CA PRO A 778 -10.53 -0.94 -44.14
C PRO A 778 -11.73 0.01 -43.93
N VAL A 779 -11.41 1.31 -43.94
CA VAL A 779 -12.08 2.46 -44.58
C VAL A 779 -13.62 2.46 -44.71
N LEU A 780 -14.28 3.29 -43.87
CA LEU A 780 -15.63 3.84 -44.08
C LEU A 780 -15.51 5.17 -44.85
N GLY A 781 -15.39 5.08 -46.18
CA GLY A 781 -15.14 6.22 -47.08
C GLY A 781 -16.35 7.10 -47.43
N GLY A 782 -17.50 6.92 -46.76
CA GLY A 782 -18.77 7.55 -47.19
C GLY A 782 -19.28 8.74 -46.38
N LEU A 783 -18.69 9.05 -45.22
CA LEU A 783 -19.35 9.91 -44.21
C LEU A 783 -18.90 11.39 -44.17
N LEU A 784 -17.95 11.80 -45.01
CA LEU A 784 -17.48 13.20 -45.07
C LEU A 784 -18.25 14.09 -46.07
N GLY A 785 -19.26 13.56 -46.78
CA GLY A 785 -20.00 14.31 -47.80
C GLY A 785 -21.17 15.16 -47.29
N ALA A 786 -21.62 14.98 -46.04
CA ALA A 786 -22.88 15.56 -45.56
C ALA A 786 -22.75 16.58 -44.42
N PHE A 787 -21.53 16.84 -43.93
CA PHE A 787 -21.29 17.75 -42.80
C PHE A 787 -20.18 18.78 -43.06
N ALA A 788 -20.18 19.38 -44.26
CA ALA A 788 -19.44 20.61 -44.52
C ALA A 788 -20.37 21.82 -44.31
N ALA A 789 -20.20 22.54 -43.19
CA ALA A 789 -20.62 23.94 -43.10
C ALA A 789 -19.62 24.83 -43.86
N PRO A 790 -20.03 25.98 -44.45
CA PRO A 790 -19.21 26.72 -45.39
C PRO A 790 -18.22 27.70 -44.73
N GLY A 791 -16.98 27.74 -45.23
CA GLY A 791 -15.94 28.75 -44.95
C GLY A 791 -15.15 28.45 -43.66
N VAL A 792 -13.82 28.36 -43.62
CA VAL A 792 -12.76 29.10 -44.31
C VAL A 792 -11.58 28.15 -44.53
N GLY A 793 -11.14 27.96 -45.78
CA GLY A 793 -9.95 27.16 -46.06
C GLY A 793 -8.66 27.96 -45.85
N PRO A 794 -7.58 27.38 -45.32
CA PRO A 794 -6.26 27.98 -45.42
C PRO A 794 -5.65 27.58 -46.77
N THR A 795 -5.33 28.58 -47.60
CA THR A 795 -4.47 28.42 -48.78
C THR A 795 -3.03 28.10 -48.35
N PRO A 796 -2.32 27.18 -49.02
CA PRO A 796 -0.90 26.94 -48.77
C PRO A 796 -0.05 27.70 -49.80
N ALA A 797 1.00 28.39 -49.33
CA ALA A 797 2.35 28.41 -49.95
C ALA A 797 3.24 29.51 -49.35
N GLY A 798 4.52 29.17 -49.16
CA GLY A 798 5.61 30.10 -49.49
C GLY A 798 6.46 30.61 -48.33
N THR A 799 7.56 29.89 -48.06
CA THR A 799 8.80 30.43 -47.50
C THR A 799 9.38 31.54 -48.38
N VAL A 800 9.64 32.75 -47.86
CA VAL A 800 10.81 33.62 -48.18
C VAL A 800 11.07 34.59 -47.01
N THR A 801 12.36 34.84 -46.80
CA THR A 801 13.12 35.61 -45.82
C THR A 801 12.97 37.15 -45.82
N THR A 802 13.36 37.74 -44.67
CA THR A 802 14.10 39.01 -44.43
C THR A 802 13.42 40.39 -44.50
N GLN A 803 13.70 41.15 -43.42
CA GLN A 803 13.91 42.60 -43.29
C GLN A 803 12.71 43.58 -43.24
N GLY A 804 12.63 44.30 -42.11
CA GLY A 804 12.87 45.75 -42.13
C GLY A 804 11.67 46.71 -42.04
N ALA A 805 11.63 47.42 -40.90
CA ALA A 805 11.33 48.84 -40.75
C ALA A 805 9.86 49.37 -40.77
N ALA A 806 9.53 49.98 -39.61
CA ALA A 806 9.08 51.37 -39.43
C ALA A 806 7.63 51.81 -39.75
N ALA A 807 6.95 52.15 -38.64
CA ALA A 807 6.44 53.49 -38.30
C ALA A 807 4.97 53.88 -38.58
N ALA A 808 4.51 54.68 -37.59
CA ALA A 808 3.43 55.68 -37.58
C ALA A 808 1.99 55.15 -37.41
N VAL A 809 1.19 55.44 -36.36
CA VAL A 809 0.89 56.62 -35.49
C VAL A 809 -0.60 56.97 -35.64
N ALA A 810 -1.18 57.46 -34.53
CA ALA A 810 -2.47 58.15 -34.33
C ALA A 810 -3.61 57.24 -33.78
N CYS A 811 -4.02 57.24 -32.51
CA CYS A 811 -4.19 58.24 -31.42
C CYS A 811 -5.62 58.79 -31.30
N SER A 812 -6.04 58.94 -30.04
CA SER A 812 -7.13 59.75 -29.45
C SER A 812 -8.53 59.10 -29.38
N GLN A 813 -9.03 58.75 -28.18
CA GLN A 813 -9.68 59.56 -27.11
C GLN A 813 -11.20 59.64 -27.34
N GLY A 814 -12.10 59.67 -26.36
CA GLY A 814 -12.08 59.68 -24.88
C GLY A 814 -13.53 59.38 -24.42
N ALA A 815 -13.75 58.68 -23.30
CA ALA A 815 -13.73 59.19 -21.92
C ALA A 815 -14.88 60.16 -21.60
N LEU A 816 -15.83 59.69 -20.80
CA LEU A 816 -16.06 60.16 -19.43
C LEU A 816 -16.50 58.98 -18.56
#